data_AF-A0A2V5KSA6-F1
#
_entry.id   AF-A0A2V5KSA6-F1
#
_cell.length_a   1.000
_cell.length_b   1.000
_cell.length_c   1.000
_cell.angle_alpha   90.00
_cell.angle_beta   90.00
_cell.angle_gamma   90.00
#
_symmetry.space_group_name_H-M   'P 1'
#
loop_
_entity.id
_entity.type
_entity.pdbx_description
1 polymer ?
#
loop_
_entity_poly.entity_id
_entity_poly.type
_entity_poly.pdbx_seq_one_letter_code
_entity_poly.pdbx_strand_id
1 'polypeptide(L)'
;MKKNSTSQSTPARHSFSEGGFFNLRVLIGLCVVLAGVFLALLGLGAFSVITASSAQAQQKQRIIDIEGLPSGFDCSTIPEKGIDKQENLRAGLIMIACGEAEGGSPSPAERFSQFIQNLLPAPLFIGGTDVDVILPDAAYPKVTQSESMEWGGPNNTWVVNYNDSRTSSGCYSGLSYSTDNGATWHAGQPLCSGHGTNFGDPIVVYNARLGMWFAGDLATGCGGQGIGLWTSANGVTWSTGACAHNGGNDDRESMWVDNNPASPFYGRMYISYNDFNIGGGALYVTYSDNGTAWTAVQLNPGFIRDIQVTGDLQGSGRVYVASMNEGGGGLTTRQNVMYRSTNGGVSWTSSNAGPAFQGPGRATSGYFALVFSSIWRHMGWGEPAASGNVVSLDYAACGQNVVCSGASDHGDVYYIRSTDAGLTWGTPVKLNTDTGTAMQWQPSLTATQGGMLFASWYDGREANGGSDLNCAVGSPNPCYRRWGRVSFDNGATWQPNDMVGRALSPLPAQPDSAVQATYEGDYDYHSSFGTTAIGGWTDGRTIISGNSQQDVLVNFVSLSQGTPTPTPTATVPPSPTPTATAVATPTATPAGIALTASGRKVHGFDTVDLSWSGATSANVDIYRNGLIITTVTNTGSYTDNTGQKGKATFTYKVCEAGTQNCSNLVTVTFGGG
;
A
#
# COMPACT_ATOMS: atom_id res chain seq x y z
N MET A 1 65.51 2.03 -92.74
CA MET A 1 64.54 1.88 -93.86
C MET A 1 63.31 1.12 -93.35
N LYS A 2 62.10 1.41 -93.85
CA LYS A 2 60.81 0.69 -93.58
C LYS A 2 60.54 0.45 -92.07
N LYS A 3 59.82 1.32 -91.34
CA LYS A 3 58.37 1.61 -91.48
C LYS A 3 57.54 0.35 -91.79
N ASN A 4 56.83 -0.15 -90.77
CA ASN A 4 55.37 -0.26 -90.82
C ASN A 4 54.79 -0.01 -89.43
N SER A 5 53.89 0.97 -89.33
CA SER A 5 53.05 1.28 -88.19
C SER A 5 51.76 1.88 -88.74
N THR A 6 50.63 1.35 -88.30
CA THR A 6 49.30 2.00 -88.16
C THR A 6 48.40 1.00 -87.41
N SER A 7 47.92 1.29 -86.19
CA SER A 7 46.71 2.10 -85.85
C SER A 7 45.40 1.30 -86.11
N GLN A 8 44.33 1.31 -85.32
CA GLN A 8 43.80 2.16 -84.22
C GLN A 8 42.80 1.31 -83.37
N SER A 9 42.18 1.69 -82.23
CA SER A 9 42.15 2.92 -81.40
C SER A 9 41.78 2.60 -79.92
N THR A 10 41.79 3.64 -79.07
CA THR A 10 41.18 3.78 -77.73
C THR A 10 39.63 3.80 -77.75
N PRO A 11 38.85 3.76 -76.62
CA PRO A 11 39.15 4.28 -75.27
C PRO A 11 38.75 3.41 -74.03
N ALA A 12 38.94 3.95 -72.82
CA ALA A 12 38.68 3.28 -71.54
C ALA A 12 37.36 3.72 -70.86
N ARG A 13 36.68 2.79 -70.15
CA ARG A 13 35.85 3.02 -68.94
C ARG A 13 35.43 1.68 -68.26
N HIS A 14 35.07 1.74 -66.98
CA HIS A 14 34.62 0.64 -66.09
C HIS A 14 33.48 -0.24 -66.68
N SER A 15 33.25 -1.52 -66.31
CA SER A 15 32.80 -1.94 -64.97
C SER A 15 32.58 -3.49 -64.79
N PHE A 16 32.47 -3.93 -63.53
CA PHE A 16 31.85 -5.14 -62.91
C PHE A 16 31.98 -6.59 -63.48
N SER A 17 32.58 -7.46 -62.67
CA SER A 17 32.09 -8.78 -62.17
C SER A 17 33.02 -9.20 -61.01
N GLU A 18 32.57 -9.36 -59.76
CA GLU A 18 31.80 -10.47 -59.13
C GLU A 18 32.63 -11.70 -58.69
N GLY A 19 32.46 -12.10 -57.42
CA GLY A 19 32.91 -13.38 -56.84
C GLY A 19 34.35 -13.43 -56.31
N GLY A 20 34.62 -13.81 -55.05
CA GLY A 20 33.71 -14.17 -53.96
C GLY A 20 34.46 -14.41 -52.64
N PHE A 21 33.84 -14.03 -51.52
CA PHE A 21 34.27 -14.36 -50.15
C PHE A 21 33.94 -15.82 -49.78
N PHE A 22 34.36 -16.24 -48.58
CA PHE A 22 34.18 -17.56 -47.91
C PHE A 22 35.27 -18.59 -48.27
N ASN A 23 35.87 -19.29 -47.29
CA ASN A 23 35.10 -20.12 -46.35
C ASN A 23 35.62 -20.18 -44.89
N LEU A 24 35.35 -19.13 -44.10
CA LEU A 24 35.50 -19.18 -42.63
C LEU A 24 34.52 -20.16 -41.95
N ARG A 25 33.44 -20.56 -42.65
CA ARG A 25 32.44 -21.53 -42.15
C ARG A 25 32.97 -22.97 -42.03
N VAL A 26 34.01 -23.33 -42.79
CA VAL A 26 34.62 -24.68 -42.70
C VAL A 26 35.41 -24.86 -41.40
N LEU A 27 36.07 -23.80 -40.92
CA LEU A 27 36.83 -23.84 -39.66
C LEU A 27 35.90 -23.88 -38.43
N ILE A 28 34.79 -23.13 -38.48
CA ILE A 28 33.77 -23.14 -37.41
C ILE A 28 33.07 -24.50 -37.31
N GLY A 29 32.80 -25.16 -38.45
CA GLY A 29 32.20 -26.50 -38.47
C GLY A 29 33.04 -27.57 -37.77
N LEU A 30 34.37 -27.50 -37.87
CA LEU A 30 35.26 -28.52 -37.27
C LEU A 30 35.25 -28.47 -35.73
N CYS A 31 35.18 -27.27 -35.14
CA CYS A 31 35.15 -27.09 -33.68
C CYS A 31 33.81 -27.54 -33.06
N VAL A 32 32.69 -27.38 -33.77
CA VAL A 32 31.37 -27.81 -33.29
C VAL A 32 31.26 -29.35 -33.25
N VAL A 33 31.88 -30.05 -34.20
CA VAL A 33 31.90 -31.53 -34.21
C VAL A 33 32.73 -32.11 -33.07
N LEU A 34 33.87 -31.51 -32.73
CA LEU A 34 34.73 -31.97 -31.63
C LEU A 34 34.12 -31.77 -30.23
N ALA A 35 33.35 -30.70 -30.01
CA ALA A 35 32.63 -30.50 -28.76
C ALA A 35 31.46 -31.49 -28.56
N GLY A 36 30.75 -31.84 -29.65
CA GLY A 36 29.65 -32.81 -29.60
C GLY A 36 30.07 -34.23 -29.22
N VAL A 37 31.28 -34.65 -29.61
CA VAL A 37 31.81 -36.00 -29.29
C VAL A 37 32.17 -36.16 -27.81
N PHE A 38 32.58 -35.08 -27.11
CA PHE A 38 32.83 -35.14 -25.67
C PHE A 38 31.56 -35.19 -24.82
N LEU A 39 30.46 -34.56 -25.28
CA LEU A 39 29.16 -34.62 -24.59
C LEU A 39 28.42 -35.95 -24.82
N ALA A 40 28.65 -36.62 -25.95
CA ALA A 40 28.06 -37.93 -26.24
C ALA A 40 28.68 -39.11 -25.45
N LEU A 41 29.85 -38.91 -24.80
CA LEU A 41 30.56 -39.96 -24.05
C LEU A 41 30.30 -39.93 -22.53
N LEU A 42 29.56 -38.94 -22.02
CA LEU A 42 29.16 -38.86 -20.61
C LEU A 42 27.71 -39.31 -20.35
N GLY A 43 26.93 -39.54 -21.41
CA GLY A 43 25.55 -40.00 -21.33
C GLY A 43 25.36 -41.40 -21.89
N LEU A 44 25.87 -42.45 -21.23
CA LEU A 44 25.42 -43.85 -21.37
C LEU A 44 26.16 -44.82 -20.39
N GLY A 45 25.54 -45.12 -19.25
CA GLY A 45 25.57 -46.48 -18.67
C GLY A 45 26.47 -46.80 -17.45
N ALA A 46 25.79 -47.17 -16.35
CA ALA A 46 26.22 -48.01 -15.21
C ALA A 46 27.25 -47.42 -14.22
N PHE A 47 27.11 -47.59 -12.89
CA PHE A 47 26.45 -48.71 -12.18
C PHE A 47 25.54 -48.30 -11.01
N SER A 48 24.46 -49.07 -10.82
CA SER A 48 23.72 -49.35 -9.57
C SER A 48 23.04 -48.14 -8.87
N VAL A 49 21.75 -48.18 -8.53
CA VAL A 49 21.08 -49.25 -7.75
C VAL A 49 19.73 -49.69 -8.35
N ILE A 50 19.43 -50.98 -8.14
CA ILE A 50 18.20 -51.69 -8.50
C ILE A 50 17.13 -51.48 -7.43
N THR A 51 16.02 -50.83 -7.77
CA THR A 51 14.61 -51.29 -7.61
C THR A 51 13.64 -50.12 -7.65
N ALA A 52 12.90 -49.97 -8.76
CA ALA A 52 11.56 -49.42 -8.69
C ALA A 52 10.62 -50.51 -8.14
N SER A 53 10.64 -50.72 -6.82
CA SER A 53 9.57 -51.44 -6.14
C SER A 53 8.45 -50.45 -5.85
N SER A 54 7.24 -50.78 -6.29
CA SER A 54 6.00 -50.15 -5.83
C SER A 54 5.87 -50.34 -4.32
N ALA A 55 6.40 -49.39 -3.56
CA ALA A 55 6.26 -49.36 -2.11
C ALA A 55 5.07 -48.48 -1.76
N GLN A 56 4.08 -49.07 -1.10
CA GLN A 56 3.30 -48.34 -0.09
C GLN A 56 4.28 -47.96 1.03
N ALA A 57 5.07 -46.92 0.79
CA ALA A 57 6.02 -46.41 1.76
C ALA A 57 5.27 -45.51 2.74
N GLN A 58 5.25 -45.92 4.00
CA GLN A 58 4.74 -45.10 5.09
C GLN A 58 5.39 -43.70 5.01
N GLN A 59 4.58 -42.64 5.13
CA GLN A 59 5.10 -41.32 5.49
C GLN A 59 5.87 -41.49 6.80
N LYS A 60 7.20 -41.49 6.70
CA LYS A 60 8.06 -41.53 7.88
C LYS A 60 7.97 -40.15 8.51
N GLN A 61 7.26 -40.05 9.63
CA GLN A 61 7.06 -38.80 10.37
C GLN A 61 8.41 -38.09 10.54
N ARG A 62 8.57 -36.95 9.86
CA ARG A 62 9.76 -36.11 9.96
C ARG A 62 9.55 -35.22 11.18
N ILE A 63 10.06 -35.70 12.31
CA ILE A 63 10.06 -34.98 13.59
C ILE A 63 11.34 -34.15 13.67
N ILE A 64 11.21 -32.87 14.01
CA ILE A 64 12.31 -31.90 14.08
C ILE A 64 12.32 -31.14 15.41
N ASP A 65 13.50 -30.63 15.76
CA ASP A 65 13.71 -29.70 16.87
C ASP A 65 14.17 -28.36 16.29
N ILE A 66 13.57 -27.25 16.75
CA ILE A 66 13.86 -25.89 16.28
C ILE A 66 14.24 -25.03 17.48
N GLU A 67 15.34 -24.30 17.39
CA GLU A 67 15.81 -23.40 18.45
C GLU A 67 14.80 -22.25 18.67
N GLY A 68 14.32 -22.12 19.91
CA GLY A 68 13.26 -21.18 20.30
C GLY A 68 11.85 -21.80 20.38
N LEU A 69 11.67 -23.05 19.95
CA LEU A 69 10.39 -23.80 20.00
C LEU A 69 10.44 -25.02 20.94
N PRO A 70 9.29 -25.54 21.38
CA PRO A 70 9.22 -26.85 22.04
C PRO A 70 9.73 -27.97 21.13
N SER A 71 10.49 -28.91 21.70
CA SER A 71 11.09 -30.05 20.98
C SER A 71 10.05 -31.01 20.39
N GLY A 72 10.32 -31.53 19.19
CA GLY A 72 9.59 -32.66 18.60
C GLY A 72 8.39 -32.28 17.71
N PHE A 73 8.52 -31.27 16.84
CA PHE A 73 7.46 -30.92 15.89
C PHE A 73 7.38 -31.92 14.73
N ASP A 74 6.19 -32.44 14.43
CA ASP A 74 5.94 -33.34 13.29
C ASP A 74 5.49 -32.56 12.06
N CYS A 75 6.37 -32.48 11.05
CA CYS A 75 6.12 -31.78 9.79
C CYS A 75 4.88 -32.25 9.03
N SER A 76 4.40 -33.48 9.24
CA SER A 76 3.18 -33.97 8.58
C SER A 76 1.91 -33.25 9.05
N THR A 77 1.96 -32.51 10.16
CA THR A 77 0.83 -31.77 10.73
C THR A 77 0.66 -30.35 10.18
N ILE A 78 1.55 -29.88 9.30
CA ILE A 78 1.53 -28.52 8.73
C ILE A 78 0.15 -28.12 8.15
N PRO A 79 -0.49 -28.92 7.27
CA PRO A 79 -1.78 -28.53 6.67
C PRO A 79 -2.96 -28.57 7.65
N GLU A 80 -2.91 -29.45 8.65
CA GLU A 80 -3.94 -29.56 9.70
C GLU A 80 -3.87 -28.35 10.64
N LYS A 81 -2.65 -27.92 10.98
CA LYS A 81 -2.38 -26.74 11.82
C LYS A 81 -2.41 -25.41 11.04
N GLY A 82 -2.65 -25.45 9.74
CA GLY A 82 -2.62 -24.27 8.87
C GLY A 82 -1.31 -23.48 8.90
N ILE A 83 -0.19 -24.14 9.22
CA ILE A 83 1.14 -23.48 9.30
C ILE A 83 1.55 -22.94 7.92
N ASP A 84 1.07 -23.59 6.85
CA ASP A 84 1.20 -23.17 5.45
C ASP A 84 0.49 -21.85 5.12
N LYS A 85 -0.44 -21.41 5.98
CA LYS A 85 -1.23 -20.19 5.86
C LYS A 85 -0.83 -19.12 6.86
N GLN A 86 -0.07 -19.46 7.89
CA GLN A 86 0.33 -18.48 8.89
C GLN A 86 1.39 -17.52 8.32
N GLU A 87 1.32 -16.26 8.74
CA GLU A 87 2.20 -15.19 8.25
C GLU A 87 3.37 -14.96 9.21
N ASN A 88 3.15 -15.13 10.51
CA ASN A 88 4.15 -14.98 11.56
C ASN A 88 5.47 -15.77 11.39
N LEU A 89 6.49 -15.28 12.10
CA LEU A 89 7.87 -15.76 11.92
C LEU A 89 8.12 -17.15 12.52
N ARG A 90 7.28 -17.63 13.45
CA ARG A 90 7.33 -19.04 13.92
C ARG A 90 6.84 -20.00 12.84
N ALA A 91 5.74 -19.70 12.17
CA ALA A 91 5.29 -20.48 11.01
C ALA A 91 6.36 -20.48 9.91
N GLY A 92 6.99 -19.31 9.69
CA GLY A 92 8.16 -19.17 8.84
C GLY A 92 9.28 -20.15 9.17
N LEU A 93 9.77 -20.15 10.43
CA LEU A 93 10.79 -21.08 10.92
C LEU A 93 10.42 -22.56 10.74
N ILE A 94 9.17 -22.93 11.02
CA ILE A 94 8.69 -24.31 10.92
C ILE A 94 8.72 -24.79 9.47
N MET A 95 8.19 -23.99 8.53
CA MET A 95 8.17 -24.32 7.10
C MET A 95 9.59 -24.52 6.54
N ILE A 96 10.56 -23.68 6.95
CA ILE A 96 11.98 -23.81 6.56
C ILE A 96 12.58 -25.11 7.11
N ALA A 97 12.44 -25.37 8.41
CA ALA A 97 13.06 -26.53 9.05
C ALA A 97 12.44 -27.87 8.60
N CYS A 98 11.16 -27.86 8.21
CA CYS A 98 10.48 -28.97 7.55
C CYS A 98 10.86 -29.15 6.08
N GLY A 99 11.44 -28.12 5.43
CA GLY A 99 11.78 -28.13 4.00
C GLY A 99 10.58 -27.94 3.08
N GLU A 100 9.48 -27.38 3.60
CA GLU A 100 8.29 -26.97 2.83
C GLU A 100 8.44 -25.53 2.29
N ALA A 101 9.46 -24.80 2.76
CA ALA A 101 9.88 -23.50 2.25
C ALA A 101 11.42 -23.37 2.34
N GLU A 102 11.97 -22.37 1.64
CA GLU A 102 13.38 -22.01 1.72
C GLU A 102 13.56 -20.80 2.66
N GLY A 103 14.57 -20.85 3.52
CA GLY A 103 14.97 -19.72 4.35
C GLY A 103 15.81 -18.73 3.55
N GLY A 104 15.88 -17.48 3.99
CA GLY A 104 16.68 -16.44 3.36
C GLY A 104 18.12 -16.88 3.04
N SER A 105 18.63 -16.48 1.87
CA SER A 105 19.94 -16.90 1.39
C SER A 105 20.82 -15.71 0.95
N PRO A 106 22.14 -15.77 1.18
CA PRO A 106 23.02 -14.66 0.86
C PRO A 106 23.28 -14.55 -0.66
N SER A 107 22.82 -13.46 -1.27
CA SER A 107 23.11 -13.10 -2.65
C SER A 107 24.59 -12.70 -2.86
N PRO A 108 25.24 -13.15 -3.96
CA PRO A 108 26.55 -12.64 -4.35
C PRO A 108 26.45 -11.16 -4.72
N ALA A 109 27.11 -10.28 -3.95
CA ALA A 109 27.03 -8.84 -4.16
C ALA A 109 27.81 -8.40 -5.42
N GLU A 110 27.08 -7.97 -6.46
CA GLU A 110 27.66 -7.26 -7.61
C GLU A 110 27.68 -5.75 -7.37
N ARG A 111 28.84 -5.12 -7.54
CA ARG A 111 29.00 -3.67 -7.33
C ARG A 111 28.61 -2.90 -8.59
N PHE A 112 27.64 -1.99 -8.47
CA PHE A 112 27.45 -0.91 -9.43
C PHE A 112 27.22 0.45 -8.77
N SER A 113 27.61 1.52 -9.47
CA SER A 113 27.73 2.88 -8.92
C SER A 113 26.48 3.72 -9.15
N GLN A 114 25.99 4.37 -8.10
CA GLN A 114 24.93 5.40 -8.21
C GLN A 114 25.49 6.70 -8.80
N PHE A 115 25.00 7.12 -9.96
CA PHE A 115 25.04 8.52 -10.40
C PHE A 115 23.95 8.80 -11.44
N ILE A 116 22.72 9.07 -10.98
CA ILE A 116 21.77 10.06 -11.56
C ILE A 116 20.76 10.39 -10.45
N GLN A 117 20.67 11.66 -10.05
CA GLN A 117 19.42 12.40 -9.79
C GLN A 117 19.76 13.77 -9.15
N ASN A 118 19.92 14.78 -10.00
CA ASN A 118 19.94 16.20 -9.60
C ASN A 118 19.77 17.05 -10.86
N LEU A 119 18.53 17.31 -11.29
CA LEU A 119 18.09 18.40 -12.18
C LEU A 119 16.61 18.25 -12.62
N LEU A 120 15.69 18.28 -11.65
CA LEU A 120 14.27 18.61 -11.89
C LEU A 120 13.78 19.50 -10.72
N PRO A 121 12.82 20.41 -10.94
CA PRO A 121 12.13 21.05 -9.82
C PRO A 121 11.49 19.97 -8.96
N ALA A 122 11.62 20.08 -7.63
CA ALA A 122 11.07 19.09 -6.71
C ALA A 122 9.57 18.92 -7.00
N PRO A 123 9.09 17.68 -7.26
CA PRO A 123 7.67 17.49 -7.47
C PRO A 123 6.89 17.83 -6.19
N LEU A 124 5.58 18.00 -6.34
CA LEU A 124 4.70 17.99 -5.19
C LEU A 124 4.81 16.59 -4.55
N PHE A 125 4.78 16.54 -3.22
CA PHE A 125 4.70 15.29 -2.46
C PHE A 125 3.60 15.51 -1.41
N ILE A 126 2.78 14.49 -1.16
CA ILE A 126 1.80 14.54 -0.07
C ILE A 126 2.43 14.12 1.27
N GLY A 127 3.49 13.30 1.23
CA GLY A 127 4.31 12.97 2.39
C GLY A 127 5.25 14.10 2.80
N GLY A 128 5.58 14.18 4.08
CA GLY A 128 6.74 14.85 4.65
C GLY A 128 8.06 14.17 4.26
N THR A 129 9.07 14.23 5.13
CA THR A 129 10.36 13.57 4.92
C THR A 129 10.26 12.08 5.24
N ASP A 130 10.89 11.23 4.44
CA ASP A 130 11.08 9.82 4.79
C ASP A 130 12.08 9.71 5.94
N VAL A 131 11.71 9.01 7.01
CA VAL A 131 12.60 8.76 8.14
C VAL A 131 12.76 7.27 8.37
N ASP A 132 13.99 6.81 8.33
CA ASP A 132 14.38 5.47 8.75
C ASP A 132 14.28 5.36 10.28
N VAL A 133 13.54 4.36 10.77
CA VAL A 133 13.36 4.10 12.20
C VAL A 133 14.15 2.89 12.69
N ILE A 134 14.97 2.26 11.86
CA ILE A 134 15.84 1.14 12.24
C ILE A 134 17.12 1.65 12.89
N LEU A 135 17.05 1.90 14.19
CA LEU A 135 18.10 2.63 14.92
C LEU A 135 18.82 1.74 15.96
N PRO A 136 20.14 1.48 15.82
CA PRO A 136 20.95 1.61 14.61
C PRO A 136 20.68 0.46 13.63
N ASP A 137 21.16 0.60 12.40
CA ASP A 137 21.18 -0.39 11.34
C ASP A 137 21.51 -1.83 11.85
N ALA A 138 20.91 -2.80 11.18
CA ALA A 138 21.12 -4.21 11.43
C ALA A 138 22.47 -4.76 10.90
N ALA A 139 22.89 -5.92 11.43
CA ALA A 139 24.12 -6.57 11.02
C ALA A 139 23.84 -7.77 10.11
N TYR A 140 24.37 -7.74 8.87
CA TYR A 140 24.18 -8.81 7.89
C TYR A 140 24.62 -10.20 8.43
N PRO A 141 23.82 -11.27 8.26
CA PRO A 141 22.61 -11.38 7.43
C PRO A 141 21.29 -11.10 8.17
N LYS A 142 21.32 -10.61 9.42
CA LYS A 142 20.12 -10.38 10.26
C LYS A 142 19.48 -9.02 9.98
N VAL A 143 19.23 -8.76 8.69
CA VAL A 143 18.91 -7.46 8.07
C VAL A 143 17.52 -7.46 7.41
N THR A 144 16.56 -8.01 8.14
CA THR A 144 15.16 -8.07 7.77
C THR A 144 14.37 -7.33 8.83
N GLN A 145 13.99 -6.09 8.49
CA GLN A 145 13.15 -5.22 9.28
C GLN A 145 11.96 -4.79 8.41
N SER A 146 10.76 -5.17 8.81
CA SER A 146 9.51 -5.02 8.04
C SER A 146 8.31 -5.21 8.97
N GLU A 147 7.09 -5.09 8.44
CA GLU A 147 5.81 -5.09 9.19
C GLU A 147 5.80 -4.08 10.33
N SER A 148 5.08 -2.98 10.16
CA SER A 148 5.00 -1.96 11.19
C SER A 148 3.57 -1.65 11.59
N MET A 149 3.42 -1.26 12.86
CA MET A 149 2.28 -0.50 13.33
C MET A 149 2.79 0.76 14.02
N GLU A 150 2.27 1.91 13.61
CA GLU A 150 2.59 3.20 14.22
C GLU A 150 1.43 3.73 15.05
N TRP A 151 1.71 4.41 16.15
CA TRP A 151 0.66 5.09 16.93
C TRP A 151 1.11 6.42 17.55
N GLY A 152 0.25 7.43 17.42
CA GLY A 152 0.42 8.77 18.01
C GLY A 152 -0.28 8.92 19.36
N GLY A 153 0.36 9.59 20.30
CA GLY A 153 -0.12 9.76 21.67
C GLY A 153 0.12 11.15 22.25
N PRO A 154 0.06 11.30 23.60
CA PRO A 154 0.23 12.58 24.27
C PRO A 154 1.68 13.06 24.16
N ASN A 155 1.93 14.31 24.56
CA ASN A 155 3.29 14.86 24.70
C ASN A 155 4.12 14.78 23.40
N ASN A 156 3.47 14.86 22.24
CA ASN A 156 4.10 14.75 20.91
C ASN A 156 4.81 13.40 20.67
N THR A 157 4.40 12.36 21.41
CA THR A 157 5.03 11.04 21.33
C THR A 157 4.42 10.21 20.20
N TRP A 158 5.29 9.63 19.39
CA TRP A 158 4.97 8.61 18.38
C TRP A 158 5.78 7.35 18.69
N VAL A 159 5.17 6.19 18.53
CA VAL A 159 5.82 4.87 18.68
C VAL A 159 5.57 4.05 17.41
N VAL A 160 6.59 3.34 16.96
CA VAL A 160 6.55 2.39 15.84
C VAL A 160 7.03 1.05 16.38
N ASN A 161 6.14 0.06 16.43
CA ASN A 161 6.50 -1.34 16.68
C ASN A 161 6.67 -2.05 15.34
N TYR A 162 7.69 -2.88 15.19
CA TYR A 162 8.01 -3.54 13.93
C TYR A 162 8.72 -4.88 14.09
N ASN A 163 8.68 -5.74 13.07
CA ASN A 163 9.48 -6.98 13.10
C ASN A 163 10.95 -6.65 12.86
N ASP A 164 11.83 -7.15 13.73
CA ASP A 164 13.28 -6.95 13.68
C ASP A 164 14.05 -8.26 13.88
N SER A 165 14.57 -8.81 12.79
CA SER A 165 15.37 -10.05 12.78
C SER A 165 16.75 -9.96 13.46
N ARG A 166 17.21 -8.80 13.95
CA ARG A 166 18.56 -8.60 14.54
C ARG A 166 18.91 -9.60 15.65
N THR A 167 17.91 -10.15 16.34
CA THR A 167 18.07 -11.14 17.42
C THR A 167 17.46 -12.52 17.10
N SER A 168 17.19 -12.82 15.84
CA SER A 168 16.55 -14.08 15.43
C SER A 168 17.47 -15.31 15.63
N SER A 169 16.95 -16.48 15.98
CA SER A 169 15.52 -16.83 16.16
C SER A 169 14.96 -16.57 17.56
N GLY A 170 15.71 -15.94 18.47
CA GLY A 170 15.30 -15.73 19.86
C GLY A 170 14.27 -14.61 20.07
N CYS A 171 14.29 -13.59 19.22
CA CYS A 171 13.33 -12.50 19.21
C CYS A 171 13.33 -11.80 17.86
N TYR A 172 12.15 -11.41 17.38
CA TYR A 172 11.94 -10.70 16.12
C TYR A 172 11.24 -9.35 16.31
N SER A 173 11.49 -8.65 17.42
CA SER A 173 10.78 -7.41 17.79
C SER A 173 11.70 -6.21 17.78
N GLY A 174 11.24 -5.11 17.18
CA GLY A 174 11.91 -3.81 17.15
C GLY A 174 10.93 -2.71 17.53
N LEU A 175 11.42 -1.71 18.26
CA LEU A 175 10.64 -0.55 18.68
C LEU A 175 11.46 0.71 18.46
N SER A 176 10.83 1.74 17.94
CA SER A 176 11.39 3.09 17.83
C SER A 176 10.37 4.14 18.20
N TYR A 177 10.84 5.28 18.69
CA TYR A 177 9.97 6.36 19.17
C TYR A 177 10.50 7.74 18.82
N SER A 178 9.57 8.70 18.80
CA SER A 178 9.84 10.13 18.80
C SER A 178 9.09 10.78 19.96
N THR A 179 9.64 11.84 20.56
CA THR A 179 8.97 12.67 21.59
C THR A 179 8.86 14.15 21.19
N ASP A 180 9.11 14.46 19.91
CA ASP A 180 9.12 15.81 19.36
C ASP A 180 8.29 15.93 18.07
N ASN A 181 7.24 15.11 17.98
CA ASN A 181 6.32 15.02 16.84
C ASN A 181 7.00 14.55 15.55
N GLY A 182 7.89 13.56 15.65
CA GLY A 182 8.55 12.92 14.51
C GLY A 182 9.73 13.70 13.94
N ALA A 183 10.21 14.76 14.62
CA ALA A 183 11.33 15.57 14.14
C ALA A 183 12.70 14.89 14.41
N THR A 184 12.80 14.14 15.51
CA THR A 184 13.88 13.19 15.79
C THR A 184 13.34 11.86 16.26
N TRP A 185 14.10 10.80 15.98
CA TRP A 185 13.76 9.42 16.29
C TRP A 185 14.86 8.73 17.08
N HIS A 186 14.46 7.79 17.92
CA HIS A 186 15.31 7.09 18.86
C HIS A 186 14.96 5.61 18.89
N ALA A 187 15.98 4.77 19.06
CA ALA A 187 15.84 3.36 19.37
C ALA A 187 15.04 3.18 20.66
N GLY A 188 13.96 2.41 20.59
CA GLY A 188 13.17 1.96 21.73
C GLY A 188 13.76 0.72 22.41
N GLN A 189 12.95 0.09 23.25
CA GLN A 189 13.27 -1.16 23.93
C GLN A 189 12.53 -2.31 23.23
N PRO A 190 13.23 -3.20 22.48
CA PRO A 190 12.63 -4.41 21.90
C PRO A 190 11.83 -5.25 22.90
N LEU A 191 10.72 -5.87 22.45
CA LEU A 191 9.82 -6.67 23.30
C LEU A 191 10.33 -8.11 23.50
N CYS A 192 11.65 -8.28 23.60
CA CYS A 192 12.34 -9.57 23.67
C CYS A 192 12.38 -10.22 25.07
N SER A 193 11.58 -9.76 26.03
CA SER A 193 11.63 -10.30 27.40
C SER A 193 10.30 -10.24 28.14
N GLY A 194 10.05 -11.23 29.00
CA GLY A 194 8.82 -11.37 29.79
C GLY A 194 7.90 -12.47 29.28
N HIS A 195 7.70 -12.57 27.96
CA HIS A 195 6.83 -13.57 27.32
C HIS A 195 7.60 -14.66 26.54
N GLY A 196 8.85 -14.95 26.90
CA GLY A 196 9.67 -15.98 26.25
C GLY A 196 10.19 -15.57 24.85
N THR A 197 10.33 -16.54 23.93
CA THR A 197 10.60 -16.28 22.51
C THR A 197 9.46 -15.44 21.92
N ASN A 198 9.81 -14.40 21.18
CA ASN A 198 8.93 -13.46 20.50
C ASN A 198 9.04 -13.69 18.98
N PHE A 199 7.91 -13.69 18.26
CA PHE A 199 7.79 -14.04 16.84
C PHE A 199 7.28 -12.92 15.93
N GLY A 200 7.24 -11.66 16.41
CA GLY A 200 6.73 -10.55 15.63
C GLY A 200 5.20 -10.43 15.62
N ASP A 201 4.63 -10.02 14.49
CA ASP A 201 3.24 -9.58 14.28
C ASP A 201 2.91 -8.34 15.15
N PRO A 202 3.48 -7.15 14.83
CA PRO A 202 3.61 -6.08 15.79
C PRO A 202 2.37 -5.19 15.87
N ILE A 203 1.89 -4.97 17.09
CA ILE A 203 0.77 -4.06 17.42
C ILE A 203 1.19 -3.00 18.45
N VAL A 204 0.64 -1.79 18.35
CA VAL A 204 0.82 -0.72 19.35
C VAL A 204 -0.34 0.29 19.37
N VAL A 205 -0.81 0.65 20.56
CA VAL A 205 -1.77 1.74 20.78
C VAL A 205 -1.47 2.55 22.05
N TYR A 206 -1.92 3.80 22.09
CA TYR A 206 -2.03 4.59 23.31
C TYR A 206 -3.47 4.63 23.81
N ASN A 207 -3.73 4.17 25.04
CA ASN A 207 -5.05 4.23 25.66
C ASN A 207 -5.22 5.54 26.47
N ALA A 208 -6.01 6.47 25.94
CA ALA A 208 -6.21 7.79 26.52
C ALA A 208 -6.98 7.80 27.84
N ARG A 209 -7.78 6.76 28.12
CA ARG A 209 -8.50 6.62 29.39
C ARG A 209 -7.61 6.08 30.51
N LEU A 210 -6.71 5.16 30.19
CA LEU A 210 -5.76 4.57 31.14
C LEU A 210 -4.49 5.41 31.31
N GLY A 211 -4.20 6.32 30.37
CA GLY A 211 -2.99 7.15 30.39
C GLY A 211 -1.73 6.34 30.03
N MET A 212 -1.87 5.29 29.23
CA MET A 212 -0.86 4.23 29.10
C MET A 212 -0.79 3.69 27.67
N TRP A 213 0.43 3.44 27.20
CA TRP A 213 0.73 2.73 25.97
C TRP A 213 0.67 1.21 26.19
N PHE A 214 0.23 0.52 25.15
CA PHE A 214 0.22 -0.93 25.03
C PHE A 214 0.87 -1.29 23.69
N ALA A 215 1.86 -2.16 23.71
CA ALA A 215 2.44 -2.77 22.51
C ALA A 215 2.41 -4.29 22.69
N GLY A 216 2.43 -5.04 21.61
CA GLY A 216 2.30 -6.48 21.65
C GLY A 216 2.79 -7.15 20.38
N ASP A 217 3.20 -8.40 20.55
CA ASP A 217 3.76 -9.30 19.54
C ASP A 217 3.34 -10.73 19.93
N LEU A 218 3.39 -11.68 18.98
CA LEU A 218 3.23 -13.11 19.23
C LEU A 218 4.37 -13.66 20.08
N ALA A 219 4.03 -14.40 21.13
CA ALA A 219 5.02 -14.87 22.10
C ALA A 219 4.73 -16.27 22.69
N THR A 220 5.79 -17.03 22.93
CA THR A 220 5.71 -18.40 23.49
C THR A 220 5.14 -18.47 24.90
N GLY A 221 5.39 -17.45 25.73
CA GLY A 221 4.94 -17.36 27.11
C GLY A 221 3.42 -17.25 27.24
N CYS A 222 2.73 -16.84 26.18
CA CYS A 222 1.28 -16.70 26.11
C CYS A 222 0.63 -17.93 25.45
N GLY A 223 0.98 -19.13 25.91
CA GLY A 223 0.35 -20.40 25.49
C GLY A 223 1.09 -21.22 24.42
N GLY A 224 2.21 -20.71 23.89
CA GLY A 224 3.07 -21.38 22.91
C GLY A 224 3.29 -20.57 21.62
N GLN A 225 2.28 -19.82 21.20
CA GLN A 225 2.33 -18.74 20.21
C GLN A 225 1.00 -18.00 20.38
N GLY A 226 0.99 -17.03 21.28
CA GLY A 226 -0.18 -16.21 21.55
C GLY A 226 0.20 -14.78 21.91
N ILE A 227 -0.80 -13.91 21.94
CA ILE A 227 -0.60 -12.46 21.90
C ILE A 227 -0.13 -11.94 23.26
N GLY A 228 1.15 -11.59 23.36
CA GLY A 228 1.76 -11.01 24.55
C GLY A 228 1.74 -9.49 24.50
N LEU A 229 1.37 -8.82 25.60
CA LEU A 229 1.45 -7.36 25.70
C LEU A 229 2.54 -6.88 26.64
N TRP A 230 3.02 -5.68 26.36
CA TRP A 230 3.88 -4.83 27.18
C TRP A 230 3.24 -3.46 27.34
N THR A 231 3.52 -2.79 28.46
CA THR A 231 2.95 -1.48 28.79
C THR A 231 4.02 -0.43 29.02
N SER A 232 3.69 0.82 28.71
CA SER A 232 4.56 1.96 28.98
C SER A 232 3.77 3.20 29.38
N ALA A 233 4.24 3.91 30.39
CA ALA A 233 3.67 5.21 30.78
C ALA A 233 4.12 6.37 29.86
N ASN A 234 5.15 6.16 29.03
CA ASN A 234 5.82 7.22 28.25
C ASN A 234 6.10 6.87 26.78
N GLY A 235 5.88 5.62 26.35
CA GLY A 235 6.19 5.13 25.00
C GLY A 235 7.68 4.77 24.78
N VAL A 236 8.51 4.91 25.83
CA VAL A 236 9.97 4.78 25.76
C VAL A 236 10.46 3.56 26.54
N THR A 237 10.05 3.45 27.80
CA THR A 237 10.45 2.37 28.71
C THR A 237 9.30 1.40 28.89
N TRP A 238 9.52 0.12 28.63
CA TRP A 238 8.45 -0.88 28.50
C TRP A 238 8.57 -1.97 29.58
N SER A 239 7.44 -2.38 30.13
CA SER A 239 7.33 -3.45 31.12
C SER A 239 6.39 -4.54 30.62
N THR A 240 6.67 -5.80 30.96
CA THR A 240 5.82 -6.93 30.59
C THR A 240 4.40 -6.76 31.16
N GLY A 241 3.41 -6.80 30.28
CA GLY A 241 1.98 -6.75 30.58
C GLY A 241 1.35 -8.14 30.65
N ALA A 242 0.02 -8.19 30.54
CA ALA A 242 -0.72 -9.45 30.45
C ALA A 242 -0.75 -9.99 29.01
N CYS A 243 -0.89 -11.30 28.84
CA CYS A 243 -1.27 -11.87 27.55
C CYS A 243 -2.71 -11.44 27.19
N ALA A 244 -2.95 -10.96 25.96
CA ALA A 244 -4.28 -10.65 25.45
C ALA A 244 -5.07 -11.91 25.06
N HIS A 245 -4.35 -12.92 24.59
CA HIS A 245 -4.83 -14.27 24.38
C HIS A 245 -3.77 -15.28 24.84
N ASN A 246 -4.19 -16.49 25.25
CA ASN A 246 -3.28 -17.59 25.56
C ASN A 246 -3.49 -18.69 24.52
N GLY A 247 -2.78 -18.59 23.41
CA GLY A 247 -2.91 -19.44 22.23
C GLY A 247 -1.64 -20.22 21.90
N GLY A 248 -1.79 -21.30 21.15
CA GLY A 248 -0.67 -22.14 20.72
C GLY A 248 -0.19 -21.89 19.28
N ASN A 249 -0.98 -21.15 18.49
CA ASN A 249 -0.82 -20.87 17.06
C ASN A 249 -1.72 -19.66 16.68
N ASP A 250 -1.69 -18.56 17.44
CA ASP A 250 -2.35 -17.30 17.07
C ASP A 250 -1.52 -16.58 16.00
N ASP A 251 -2.15 -15.89 15.05
CA ASP A 251 -1.49 -15.28 13.89
C ASP A 251 -2.28 -14.05 13.43
N ARG A 252 -1.58 -13.08 12.82
CA ARG A 252 -2.18 -11.90 12.20
C ARG A 252 -3.00 -11.05 13.15
N GLU A 253 -2.45 -10.72 14.32
CA GLU A 253 -3.10 -9.75 15.18
C GLU A 253 -3.14 -8.33 14.61
N SER A 254 -4.15 -7.60 15.03
CA SER A 254 -4.21 -6.15 14.88
C SER A 254 -4.89 -5.51 16.08
N MET A 255 -4.61 -4.25 16.37
CA MET A 255 -5.12 -3.59 17.59
C MET A 255 -5.80 -2.25 17.31
N TRP A 256 -6.87 -1.98 18.05
CA TRP A 256 -7.52 -0.66 18.07
C TRP A 256 -8.00 -0.32 19.48
N VAL A 257 -8.14 0.98 19.77
CA VAL A 257 -8.62 1.49 21.05
C VAL A 257 -9.64 2.62 20.87
N ASP A 258 -10.76 2.52 21.59
CA ASP A 258 -11.80 3.55 21.57
C ASP A 258 -11.37 4.77 22.39
N ASN A 259 -10.60 5.65 21.77
CA ASN A 259 -10.11 6.88 22.38
C ASN A 259 -11.10 8.05 22.32
N ASN A 260 -12.38 7.84 21.93
CA ASN A 260 -13.36 8.93 21.90
C ASN A 260 -14.09 9.07 23.26
N PRO A 261 -13.95 10.19 24.00
CA PRO A 261 -14.57 10.35 25.32
C PRO A 261 -16.11 10.42 25.32
N ALA A 262 -16.75 10.60 24.16
CA ALA A 262 -18.20 10.52 24.00
C ALA A 262 -18.70 9.08 23.77
N SER A 263 -17.80 8.12 23.50
CA SER A 263 -18.17 6.72 23.32
C SER A 263 -18.66 6.07 24.62
N PRO A 264 -19.73 5.25 24.59
CA PRO A 264 -20.11 4.41 25.73
C PRO A 264 -19.04 3.36 26.09
N PHE A 265 -18.05 3.12 25.24
CA PHE A 265 -16.94 2.18 25.46
C PHE A 265 -15.57 2.86 25.50
N TYR A 266 -15.52 4.16 25.84
CA TYR A 266 -14.26 4.91 25.94
C TYR A 266 -13.18 4.17 26.76
N GLY A 267 -12.00 4.05 26.18
CA GLY A 267 -10.84 3.33 26.69
C GLY A 267 -10.87 1.81 26.52
N ARG A 268 -11.88 1.22 25.86
CA ARG A 268 -11.87 -0.20 25.52
C ARG A 268 -10.88 -0.45 24.38
N MET A 269 -10.00 -1.42 24.59
CA MET A 269 -9.06 -1.94 23.59
C MET A 269 -9.62 -3.21 22.98
N TYR A 270 -9.30 -3.44 21.71
CA TYR A 270 -9.72 -4.58 20.92
C TYR A 270 -8.51 -5.11 20.15
N ILE A 271 -8.37 -6.42 20.08
CA ILE A 271 -7.38 -7.11 19.26
C ILE A 271 -8.12 -8.19 18.46
N SER A 272 -8.08 -8.13 17.13
CA SER A 272 -8.51 -9.25 16.26
C SER A 272 -7.32 -10.12 15.89
N TYR A 273 -7.56 -11.39 15.57
CA TYR A 273 -6.53 -12.38 15.22
C TYR A 273 -7.15 -13.67 14.64
N ASN A 274 -6.34 -14.50 13.99
CA ASN A 274 -6.67 -15.88 13.64
C ASN A 274 -6.10 -16.87 14.68
N ASP A 275 -6.93 -17.76 15.25
CA ASP A 275 -6.48 -18.90 16.07
C ASP A 275 -6.44 -20.18 15.22
N PHE A 276 -5.24 -20.62 14.85
CA PHE A 276 -5.02 -21.81 14.04
C PHE A 276 -5.14 -23.14 14.81
N ASN A 277 -5.34 -23.11 16.13
CA ASN A 277 -5.71 -24.31 16.89
C ASN A 277 -7.18 -24.71 16.65
N ILE A 278 -8.00 -23.78 16.13
CA ILE A 278 -9.45 -23.96 15.95
C ILE A 278 -9.80 -23.79 14.47
N GLY A 279 -10.45 -24.80 13.88
CA GLY A 279 -11.02 -24.71 12.53
C GLY A 279 -10.03 -24.41 11.39
N GLY A 280 -8.73 -24.58 11.63
CA GLY A 280 -7.66 -24.23 10.69
C GLY A 280 -7.41 -22.73 10.52
N GLY A 281 -7.74 -21.92 11.56
CA GLY A 281 -7.52 -20.46 11.59
C GLY A 281 -8.81 -19.67 11.85
N ALA A 282 -9.57 -20.05 12.88
CA ALA A 282 -10.81 -19.38 13.26
C ALA A 282 -10.58 -17.88 13.56
N LEU A 283 -11.48 -17.02 13.10
CA LEU A 283 -11.38 -15.56 13.34
C LEU A 283 -11.94 -15.21 14.71
N TYR A 284 -11.16 -14.45 15.49
CA TYR A 284 -11.51 -13.98 16.82
C TYR A 284 -11.35 -12.46 16.96
N VAL A 285 -12.02 -11.91 17.96
CA VAL A 285 -11.68 -10.62 18.55
C VAL A 285 -11.68 -10.75 20.08
N THR A 286 -10.67 -10.22 20.73
CA THR A 286 -10.59 -10.10 22.19
C THR A 286 -10.62 -8.63 22.61
N TYR A 287 -11.29 -8.30 23.70
CA TYR A 287 -11.38 -6.92 24.18
C TYR A 287 -11.14 -6.77 25.68
N SER A 288 -10.67 -5.59 26.08
CA SER A 288 -10.38 -5.25 27.48
C SER A 288 -10.60 -3.77 27.79
N ASP A 289 -11.16 -3.49 28.98
CA ASP A 289 -11.31 -2.13 29.53
C ASP A 289 -10.11 -1.70 30.40
N ASN A 290 -9.16 -2.59 30.67
CA ASN A 290 -8.06 -2.36 31.62
C ASN A 290 -6.69 -2.93 31.17
N GLY A 291 -6.63 -3.62 30.04
CA GLY A 291 -5.41 -4.22 29.48
C GLY A 291 -4.86 -5.43 30.24
N THR A 292 -5.59 -5.95 31.23
CA THR A 292 -5.15 -7.10 32.06
C THR A 292 -6.15 -8.25 32.08
N ALA A 293 -7.46 -7.96 31.98
CA ALA A 293 -8.51 -8.96 31.82
C ALA A 293 -9.11 -8.83 30.41
N TRP A 294 -9.02 -9.90 29.62
CA TRP A 294 -9.38 -9.93 28.21
C TRP A 294 -10.56 -10.89 27.96
N THR A 295 -11.50 -10.49 27.11
CA THR A 295 -12.70 -11.26 26.78
C THR A 295 -12.71 -11.58 25.28
N ALA A 296 -12.48 -12.84 24.94
CA ALA A 296 -12.49 -13.33 23.57
C ALA A 296 -13.91 -13.63 23.06
N VAL A 297 -14.16 -13.32 21.78
CA VAL A 297 -15.40 -13.59 21.05
C VAL A 297 -15.01 -14.18 19.68
N GLN A 298 -15.52 -15.37 19.37
CA GLN A 298 -15.32 -16.00 18.06
C GLN A 298 -16.23 -15.32 17.03
N LEU A 299 -15.65 -14.86 15.93
CA LEU A 299 -16.35 -14.26 14.80
C LEU A 299 -16.63 -15.27 13.68
N ASN A 300 -15.70 -16.20 13.44
CA ASN A 300 -15.87 -17.29 12.48
C ASN A 300 -15.23 -18.58 13.01
N PRO A 301 -15.92 -19.74 13.05
CA PRO A 301 -15.38 -20.99 13.57
C PRO A 301 -14.40 -21.72 12.65
N GLY A 302 -14.14 -21.19 11.45
CA GLY A 302 -13.17 -21.75 10.49
C GLY A 302 -12.36 -20.64 9.82
N PHE A 303 -11.45 -21.02 8.92
CA PHE A 303 -10.57 -20.06 8.28
C PHE A 303 -11.30 -18.97 7.48
N ILE A 304 -11.08 -17.73 7.92
CA ILE A 304 -11.23 -16.49 7.16
C ILE A 304 -10.13 -15.57 7.67
N ARG A 305 -9.34 -14.98 6.77
CA ARG A 305 -8.16 -14.19 7.15
C ARG A 305 -8.59 -12.95 7.93
N ASP A 306 -7.97 -12.71 9.09
CA ASP A 306 -8.05 -11.41 9.73
C ASP A 306 -7.28 -10.37 8.92
N ILE A 307 -7.89 -9.22 8.68
CA ILE A 307 -7.20 -8.07 8.08
C ILE A 307 -6.89 -7.06 9.18
N GLN A 308 -7.92 -6.54 9.86
CA GLN A 308 -7.74 -5.59 10.94
C GLN A 308 -9.01 -5.26 11.72
N VAL A 309 -8.87 -4.90 13.01
CA VAL A 309 -9.90 -4.25 13.82
C VAL A 309 -9.83 -2.71 13.75
N THR A 310 -10.99 -2.05 13.67
CA THR A 310 -11.13 -0.60 13.75
C THR A 310 -12.45 -0.21 14.43
N GLY A 311 -12.69 1.08 14.69
CA GLY A 311 -13.93 1.53 15.32
C GLY A 311 -14.30 2.98 15.00
N ASP A 312 -15.56 3.33 15.29
CA ASP A 312 -16.11 4.63 14.92
C ASP A 312 -15.51 5.77 15.75
N LEU A 313 -14.63 6.54 15.11
CA LEU A 313 -13.93 7.69 15.68
C LEU A 313 -14.86 8.84 16.12
N GLN A 314 -16.15 8.85 15.74
CA GLN A 314 -17.14 9.85 16.17
C GLN A 314 -17.92 9.43 17.43
N GLY A 315 -17.58 8.30 18.07
CA GLY A 315 -18.00 8.00 19.44
C GLY A 315 -19.36 7.31 19.56
N SER A 316 -19.81 6.56 18.55
CA SER A 316 -20.99 5.70 18.68
C SER A 316 -20.75 4.41 19.47
N GLY A 317 -19.48 4.03 19.70
CA GLY A 317 -19.13 2.73 20.27
C GLY A 317 -19.30 1.53 19.32
N ARG A 318 -19.42 1.79 18.00
CA ARG A 318 -19.39 0.75 16.97
C ARG A 318 -17.95 0.34 16.66
N VAL A 319 -17.77 -0.96 16.44
CA VAL A 319 -16.47 -1.59 16.18
C VAL A 319 -16.62 -2.53 14.99
N TYR A 320 -15.57 -2.64 14.20
CA TYR A 320 -15.54 -3.35 12.93
C TYR A 320 -14.28 -4.21 12.83
N VAL A 321 -14.37 -5.36 12.18
CA VAL A 321 -13.22 -6.20 11.83
C VAL A 321 -13.29 -6.51 10.34
N ALA A 322 -12.31 -6.05 9.57
CA ALA A 322 -12.16 -6.44 8.18
C ALA A 322 -11.51 -7.83 8.11
N SER A 323 -11.95 -8.61 7.14
CA SER A 323 -11.47 -9.98 6.92
C SER A 323 -11.59 -10.36 5.45
N MET A 324 -10.87 -11.41 5.03
CA MET A 324 -10.94 -11.90 3.64
C MET A 324 -11.20 -13.41 3.58
N ASN A 325 -12.17 -13.80 2.76
CA ASN A 325 -12.20 -15.16 2.23
C ASN A 325 -11.25 -15.22 1.03
N GLU A 326 -10.13 -15.90 1.22
CA GLU A 326 -9.01 -15.97 0.28
C GLU A 326 -9.15 -17.06 -0.79
N GLY A 327 -10.32 -17.70 -0.91
CA GLY A 327 -10.62 -18.65 -1.98
C GLY A 327 -9.81 -19.95 -1.97
N GLY A 328 -9.03 -20.19 -0.92
CA GLY A 328 -8.09 -21.30 -0.82
C GLY A 328 -6.64 -20.93 -1.16
N GLY A 329 -6.31 -19.64 -1.28
CA GLY A 329 -4.94 -19.15 -1.45
C GLY A 329 -4.58 -18.76 -2.88
N GLY A 330 -3.30 -18.47 -3.11
CA GLY A 330 -2.70 -18.18 -4.42
C GLY A 330 -3.41 -17.07 -5.19
N LEU A 331 -3.51 -17.19 -6.51
CA LEU A 331 -4.13 -16.19 -7.40
C LEU A 331 -5.63 -16.45 -7.64
N THR A 332 -6.34 -16.97 -6.63
CA THR A 332 -7.78 -17.29 -6.72
C THR A 332 -8.70 -16.08 -6.51
N THR A 333 -10.00 -16.28 -6.73
CA THR A 333 -11.04 -15.29 -6.47
C THR A 333 -11.25 -15.09 -4.96
N ARG A 334 -11.30 -13.84 -4.51
CA ARG A 334 -11.39 -13.41 -3.12
C ARG A 334 -12.66 -12.64 -2.83
N GLN A 335 -13.03 -12.56 -1.55
CA GLN A 335 -14.16 -11.77 -1.08
C GLN A 335 -13.82 -11.09 0.25
N ASN A 336 -13.87 -9.75 0.28
CA ASN A 336 -13.77 -8.98 1.52
C ASN A 336 -15.07 -9.15 2.33
N VAL A 337 -14.94 -9.31 3.65
CA VAL A 337 -16.04 -9.47 4.60
C VAL A 337 -15.80 -8.54 5.78
N MET A 338 -16.81 -7.76 6.14
CA MET A 338 -16.77 -6.88 7.30
C MET A 338 -17.64 -7.44 8.42
N TYR A 339 -17.03 -7.69 9.58
CA TYR A 339 -17.74 -7.94 10.82
C TYR A 339 -18.01 -6.60 11.52
N ARG A 340 -19.17 -6.50 12.18
CA ARG A 340 -19.67 -5.29 12.81
C ARG A 340 -20.31 -5.58 14.16
N SER A 341 -19.93 -4.81 15.18
CA SER A 341 -20.55 -4.77 16.51
C SER A 341 -21.14 -3.39 16.78
N THR A 342 -22.28 -3.35 17.49
CA THR A 342 -22.93 -2.11 17.97
C THR A 342 -23.01 -2.03 19.50
N ASN A 343 -22.28 -2.91 20.20
CA ASN A 343 -22.33 -3.05 21.66
C ASN A 343 -20.95 -3.31 22.26
N GLY A 344 -19.91 -2.64 21.74
CA GLY A 344 -18.57 -2.67 22.32
C GLY A 344 -17.88 -4.03 22.26
N GLY A 345 -18.18 -4.82 21.22
CA GLY A 345 -17.54 -6.11 20.94
C GLY A 345 -18.26 -7.35 21.47
N VAL A 346 -19.41 -7.19 22.14
CA VAL A 346 -20.14 -8.31 22.78
C VAL A 346 -20.84 -9.22 21.75
N SER A 347 -21.37 -8.68 20.66
CA SER A 347 -22.03 -9.48 19.61
C SER A 347 -21.87 -8.88 18.23
N TRP A 348 -21.71 -9.74 17.23
CA TRP A 348 -21.30 -9.34 15.89
C TRP A 348 -22.23 -9.85 14.79
N THR A 349 -22.29 -9.10 13.69
CA THR A 349 -22.94 -9.47 12.43
C THR A 349 -21.97 -9.20 11.29
N SER A 350 -21.93 -10.03 10.24
CA SER A 350 -21.06 -9.82 9.07
C SER A 350 -21.84 -9.49 7.79
N SER A 351 -21.18 -8.78 6.87
CA SER A 351 -21.63 -8.52 5.50
C SER A 351 -20.44 -8.58 4.53
N ASN A 352 -20.69 -8.95 3.26
CA ASN A 352 -19.67 -8.86 2.22
C ASN A 352 -19.37 -7.39 1.93
N ALA A 353 -18.10 -6.98 2.04
CA ALA A 353 -17.64 -5.64 1.74
C ALA A 353 -17.40 -5.47 0.23
N GLY A 354 -18.50 -5.44 -0.53
CA GLY A 354 -18.49 -5.36 -1.99
C GLY A 354 -18.49 -6.70 -2.70
N PRO A 355 -18.30 -6.71 -4.04
CA PRO A 355 -18.25 -7.92 -4.85
C PRO A 355 -16.97 -8.72 -4.63
N ALA A 356 -17.00 -10.00 -5.03
CA ALA A 356 -15.79 -10.81 -5.15
C ALA A 356 -14.89 -10.31 -6.31
N PHE A 357 -13.58 -10.49 -6.18
CA PHE A 357 -12.56 -9.98 -7.09
C PHE A 357 -11.45 -11.01 -7.36
N GLN A 358 -10.71 -10.85 -8.46
CA GLN A 358 -9.51 -11.64 -8.72
C GLN A 358 -8.36 -11.09 -7.87
N GLY A 359 -7.66 -11.93 -7.11
CA GLY A 359 -6.56 -11.47 -6.26
C GLY A 359 -5.33 -11.03 -7.05
N PRO A 360 -4.52 -10.12 -6.48
CA PRO A 360 -3.33 -9.60 -7.14
C PRO A 360 -2.19 -10.62 -7.15
N GLY A 361 -1.19 -10.38 -8.00
CA GLY A 361 0.09 -11.08 -8.00
C GLY A 361 0.43 -11.79 -9.31
N ARG A 362 1.68 -12.26 -9.38
CA ARG A 362 2.30 -12.87 -10.58
C ARG A 362 2.48 -14.36 -10.46
N ALA A 363 2.88 -14.79 -9.28
CA ALA A 363 3.32 -16.12 -8.95
C ALA A 363 2.73 -16.54 -7.59
N THR A 364 3.05 -17.75 -7.15
CA THR A 364 2.58 -18.29 -5.88
C THR A 364 3.71 -19.02 -5.16
N SER A 365 3.81 -18.84 -3.85
CA SER A 365 4.66 -19.62 -2.95
C SER A 365 3.76 -20.33 -1.93
N GLY A 366 3.56 -21.64 -2.10
CA GLY A 366 2.62 -22.41 -1.28
C GLY A 366 1.21 -21.81 -1.33
N TYR A 367 0.71 -21.41 -0.16
CA TYR A 367 -0.58 -20.75 0.00
C TYR A 367 -0.62 -19.32 -0.53
N PHE A 368 0.52 -18.63 -0.61
CA PHE A 368 0.57 -17.19 -0.84
C PHE A 368 0.73 -16.82 -2.31
N ALA A 369 0.14 -15.69 -2.71
CA ALA A 369 0.46 -14.98 -3.94
C ALA A 369 1.72 -14.13 -3.73
N LEU A 370 2.52 -13.98 -4.80
CA LEU A 370 3.72 -13.15 -4.80
C LEU A 370 3.55 -11.92 -5.70
N VAL A 371 3.96 -10.76 -5.20
CA VAL A 371 4.02 -9.48 -5.92
C VAL A 371 5.09 -9.52 -7.01
N PHE A 372 6.20 -10.21 -6.76
CA PHE A 372 7.27 -10.44 -7.73
C PHE A 372 7.36 -11.94 -8.10
N SER A 373 8.22 -12.31 -9.05
CA SER A 373 8.31 -13.70 -9.51
C SER A 373 8.87 -14.68 -8.46
N SER A 374 9.59 -14.18 -7.44
CA SER A 374 10.29 -14.99 -6.44
C SER A 374 10.19 -14.46 -5.00
N ILE A 375 9.48 -13.36 -4.75
CA ILE A 375 9.58 -12.62 -3.47
C ILE A 375 8.34 -11.76 -3.22
N TRP A 376 8.17 -11.30 -1.97
CA TRP A 376 7.09 -10.47 -1.45
C TRP A 376 5.70 -11.13 -1.52
N ARG A 377 5.32 -11.81 -0.42
CA ARG A 377 3.96 -12.29 -0.18
C ARG A 377 2.97 -11.11 -0.10
N HIS A 378 1.86 -11.20 -0.82
CA HIS A 378 0.72 -10.30 -0.59
C HIS A 378 -0.57 -10.86 -1.20
N MET A 379 -1.63 -11.01 -0.39
CA MET A 379 -2.89 -11.58 -0.86
C MET A 379 -3.96 -10.53 -1.22
N GLY A 380 -3.64 -9.24 -1.32
CA GLY A 380 -4.65 -8.22 -1.63
C GLY A 380 -5.33 -7.62 -0.39
N TRP A 381 -4.81 -7.88 0.81
CA TRP A 381 -5.25 -7.23 2.04
C TRP A 381 -5.10 -5.69 1.93
N GLY A 382 -5.74 -4.98 2.85
CA GLY A 382 -5.60 -3.53 3.02
C GLY A 382 -5.96 -3.16 4.44
N GLU A 383 -6.57 -2.00 4.68
CA GLU A 383 -6.91 -1.54 6.03
C GLU A 383 -8.30 -0.90 6.11
N PRO A 384 -9.10 -1.19 7.15
CA PRO A 384 -10.37 -0.55 7.39
C PRO A 384 -10.26 0.71 8.26
N ALA A 385 -11.12 1.69 7.99
CA ALA A 385 -11.28 2.85 8.86
C ALA A 385 -12.76 3.23 9.03
N ALA A 386 -13.14 3.79 10.18
CA ALA A 386 -14.53 4.17 10.44
C ALA A 386 -14.67 5.56 11.08
N SER A 387 -15.52 6.41 10.50
CA SER A 387 -15.81 7.75 11.03
C SER A 387 -17.28 8.10 10.82
N GLY A 388 -18.03 8.16 11.92
CA GLY A 388 -19.47 8.31 11.94
C GLY A 388 -20.16 7.09 11.35
N ASN A 389 -21.07 7.33 10.40
CA ASN A 389 -21.77 6.26 9.67
C ASN A 389 -21.00 5.75 8.45
N VAL A 390 -19.78 6.25 8.19
CA VAL A 390 -18.95 5.75 7.09
C VAL A 390 -18.01 4.69 7.62
N VAL A 391 -17.99 3.55 6.93
CA VAL A 391 -17.00 2.48 7.13
C VAL A 391 -16.30 2.31 5.80
N SER A 392 -14.99 2.35 5.83
CA SER A 392 -14.09 2.39 4.69
C SER A 392 -13.18 1.16 4.72
N LEU A 393 -12.76 0.70 3.55
CA LEU A 393 -11.77 -0.36 3.38
C LEU A 393 -11.04 -0.11 2.06
N ASP A 394 -9.72 -0.11 2.07
CA ASP A 394 -8.93 -0.35 0.86
C ASP A 394 -8.45 -1.81 0.76
N TYR A 395 -8.04 -2.21 -0.44
CA TYR A 395 -7.56 -3.55 -0.75
C TYR A 395 -6.88 -3.55 -2.11
N ALA A 396 -6.02 -4.53 -2.39
CA ALA A 396 -5.48 -4.74 -3.73
C ALA A 396 -6.16 -5.91 -4.45
N ALA A 397 -6.35 -5.77 -5.76
CA ALA A 397 -6.95 -6.77 -6.64
C ALA A 397 -6.20 -6.80 -7.97
N CYS A 398 -6.37 -7.84 -8.78
CA CYS A 398 -5.82 -7.84 -10.14
C CYS A 398 -6.43 -6.70 -10.96
N GLY A 399 -5.61 -5.90 -11.66
CA GLY A 399 -6.10 -4.77 -12.48
C GLY A 399 -6.95 -5.17 -13.69
N GLN A 400 -7.02 -6.47 -13.97
CA GLN A 400 -7.92 -7.06 -14.96
C GLN A 400 -8.81 -8.14 -14.32
N ASN A 401 -10.08 -8.21 -14.74
CA ASN A 401 -11.03 -9.24 -14.30
C ASN A 401 -10.79 -10.59 -15.01
N VAL A 402 -9.59 -11.14 -14.84
CA VAL A 402 -9.11 -12.44 -15.30
C VAL A 402 -8.27 -13.07 -14.20
N VAL A 403 -8.05 -14.40 -14.25
CA VAL A 403 -7.12 -15.06 -13.31
C VAL A 403 -5.74 -14.41 -13.45
N CYS A 404 -5.19 -13.89 -12.35
CA CYS A 404 -4.18 -12.84 -12.44
C CYS A 404 -2.84 -13.26 -13.07
N SER A 405 -2.52 -14.55 -13.05
CA SER A 405 -1.37 -15.11 -13.80
C SER A 405 -1.46 -14.94 -15.32
N GLY A 406 -2.65 -14.64 -15.85
CA GLY A 406 -2.90 -14.35 -17.27
C GLY A 406 -3.23 -12.89 -17.57
N ALA A 407 -3.16 -12.00 -16.57
CA ALA A 407 -3.31 -10.57 -16.76
C ALA A 407 -2.04 -9.94 -17.34
N SER A 408 -2.16 -8.74 -17.92
CA SER A 408 -1.01 -7.86 -18.18
C SER A 408 -0.75 -6.87 -17.05
N ASP A 409 -1.78 -6.59 -16.25
CA ASP A 409 -1.78 -5.73 -15.08
C ASP A 409 -2.14 -6.60 -13.87
N HIS A 410 -1.18 -6.77 -12.97
CA HIS A 410 -1.22 -7.80 -11.93
C HIS A 410 -1.70 -7.29 -10.56
N GLY A 411 -1.96 -5.99 -10.40
CA GLY A 411 -2.25 -5.43 -9.10
C GLY A 411 -2.61 -3.96 -9.16
N ASP A 412 -3.84 -3.66 -8.78
CA ASP A 412 -4.44 -2.34 -8.64
C ASP A 412 -4.96 -2.16 -7.22
N VAL A 413 -4.97 -0.92 -6.73
CA VAL A 413 -5.48 -0.58 -5.40
C VAL A 413 -6.89 -0.02 -5.51
N TYR A 414 -7.81 -0.59 -4.76
CA TYR A 414 -9.22 -0.23 -4.73
C TYR A 414 -9.64 0.24 -3.34
N TYR A 415 -10.64 1.11 -3.32
CA TYR A 415 -11.33 1.60 -2.14
C TYR A 415 -12.81 1.29 -2.22
N ILE A 416 -13.41 0.87 -1.12
CA ILE A 416 -14.85 0.70 -0.99
C ILE A 416 -15.32 1.31 0.33
N ARG A 417 -16.57 1.79 0.36
CA ARG A 417 -17.20 2.27 1.60
C ARG A 417 -18.67 1.90 1.72
N SER A 418 -19.09 1.78 2.97
CA SER A 418 -20.47 1.89 3.42
C SER A 418 -20.74 3.32 3.90
N THR A 419 -21.97 3.82 3.72
CA THR A 419 -22.44 5.10 4.30
C THR A 419 -23.57 4.92 5.31
N ASP A 420 -23.90 3.67 5.66
CA ASP A 420 -24.95 3.28 6.60
C ASP A 420 -24.41 2.40 7.75
N ALA A 421 -23.15 2.66 8.11
CA ALA A 421 -22.40 2.02 9.18
C ALA A 421 -22.18 0.51 8.99
N GLY A 422 -21.82 0.07 7.78
CA GLY A 422 -21.46 -1.30 7.44
C GLY A 422 -22.63 -2.22 7.08
N LEU A 423 -23.84 -1.68 6.85
CA LEU A 423 -25.02 -2.47 6.49
C LEU A 423 -25.08 -2.75 4.98
N THR A 424 -24.77 -1.75 4.15
CA THR A 424 -24.63 -1.87 2.70
C THR A 424 -23.35 -1.21 2.21
N TRP A 425 -22.83 -1.66 1.07
CA TRP A 425 -21.57 -1.22 0.48
C TRP A 425 -21.78 -0.64 -0.91
N GLY A 426 -21.08 0.45 -1.22
CA GLY A 426 -21.08 1.07 -2.54
C GLY A 426 -20.24 0.32 -3.58
N THR A 427 -20.11 0.89 -4.77
CA THR A 427 -19.21 0.39 -5.81
C THR A 427 -17.75 0.68 -5.44
N PRO A 428 -16.81 -0.27 -5.60
CA PRO A 428 -15.38 0.00 -5.48
C PRO A 428 -14.88 1.07 -6.44
N VAL A 429 -13.85 1.82 -6.03
CA VAL A 429 -13.19 2.88 -6.79
C VAL A 429 -11.69 2.60 -6.82
N LYS A 430 -11.08 2.55 -8.01
CA LYS A 430 -9.62 2.45 -8.17
C LYS A 430 -8.94 3.72 -7.63
N LEU A 431 -7.99 3.58 -6.70
CA LEU A 431 -7.28 4.69 -6.06
C LEU A 431 -6.09 5.17 -6.90
N ASN A 432 -5.32 4.24 -7.45
CA ASN A 432 -4.21 4.52 -8.36
C ASN A 432 -4.75 5.01 -9.73
N THR A 433 -3.97 5.85 -10.40
CA THR A 433 -4.39 6.54 -11.66
C THR A 433 -3.30 6.55 -12.72
N ASP A 434 -2.34 5.64 -12.61
CA ASP A 434 -1.43 5.34 -13.69
C ASP A 434 -2.19 4.75 -14.90
N THR A 435 -1.59 4.94 -16.07
CA THR A 435 -2.15 4.55 -17.37
C THR A 435 -1.48 3.31 -17.95
N GLY A 436 -0.71 2.61 -17.12
CA GLY A 436 0.20 1.54 -17.50
C GLY A 436 -0.31 0.18 -17.06
N THR A 437 0.62 -0.68 -16.67
CA THR A 437 0.35 -2.01 -16.10
C THR A 437 1.30 -2.34 -14.94
N ALA A 438 1.93 -1.31 -14.36
CA ALA A 438 2.84 -1.47 -13.24
C ALA A 438 2.07 -1.89 -11.98
N MET A 439 2.67 -2.76 -11.19
CA MET A 439 2.05 -3.28 -9.97
C MET A 439 1.81 -2.18 -8.92
N GLN A 440 0.63 -2.22 -8.31
CA GLN A 440 0.34 -1.66 -6.99
C GLN A 440 -0.12 -2.76 -6.02
N TRP A 441 0.36 -2.69 -4.78
CA TRP A 441 0.09 -3.72 -3.76
C TRP A 441 0.17 -3.16 -2.35
N GLN A 442 -0.32 -3.95 -1.38
CA GLN A 442 -0.26 -3.70 0.06
C GLN A 442 -0.62 -2.25 0.42
N PRO A 443 -1.88 -1.86 0.12
CA PRO A 443 -2.40 -0.59 0.56
C PRO A 443 -2.67 -0.57 2.06
N SER A 444 -2.71 0.64 2.62
CA SER A 444 -3.14 0.89 3.99
C SER A 444 -3.79 2.28 4.09
N LEU A 445 -4.76 2.38 4.98
CA LEU A 445 -5.74 3.45 5.11
C LEU A 445 -5.76 3.98 6.53
N THR A 446 -5.97 5.28 6.73
CA THR A 446 -6.35 5.79 8.05
C THR A 446 -7.38 6.90 7.95
N ALA A 447 -8.18 7.06 9.01
CA ALA A 447 -9.20 8.09 9.14
C ALA A 447 -8.93 8.98 10.34
N THR A 448 -9.21 10.27 10.16
CA THR A 448 -9.36 11.22 11.26
C THR A 448 -10.80 11.22 11.78
N GLN A 449 -11.02 11.69 13.02
CA GLN A 449 -12.36 11.91 13.56
C GLN A 449 -13.21 12.86 12.67
N GLY A 450 -12.58 13.80 11.97
CA GLY A 450 -13.25 14.69 11.01
C GLY A 450 -13.68 14.04 9.70
N GLY A 451 -13.35 12.77 9.47
CA GLY A 451 -13.68 12.05 8.23
C GLY A 451 -12.73 12.37 7.06
N MET A 452 -11.56 12.94 7.31
CA MET A 452 -10.49 12.97 6.29
C MET A 452 -9.78 11.62 6.31
N LEU A 453 -9.51 11.07 5.11
CA LEU A 453 -8.84 9.78 4.91
C LEU A 453 -7.49 9.97 4.23
N PHE A 454 -6.53 9.11 4.56
CA PHE A 454 -5.29 8.92 3.81
C PHE A 454 -5.13 7.45 3.48
N ALA A 455 -4.98 7.13 2.20
CA ALA A 455 -4.63 5.80 1.73
C ALA A 455 -3.25 5.85 1.07
N SER A 456 -2.42 4.82 1.23
CA SER A 456 -1.13 4.71 0.55
C SER A 456 -0.82 3.27 0.19
N TRP A 457 0.09 3.04 -0.74
CA TRP A 457 0.43 1.72 -1.27
C TRP A 457 1.83 1.72 -1.90
N TYR A 458 2.40 0.55 -2.13
CA TYR A 458 3.62 0.40 -2.92
C TYR A 458 3.30 0.44 -4.42
N ASP A 459 4.10 1.18 -5.20
CA ASP A 459 3.81 1.43 -6.62
C ASP A 459 5.07 1.32 -7.49
N GLY A 460 5.01 0.47 -8.52
CA GLY A 460 6.09 0.24 -9.47
C GLY A 460 6.15 1.21 -10.66
N ARG A 461 5.19 2.14 -10.82
CA ARG A 461 4.98 2.91 -12.07
C ARG A 461 6.21 3.68 -12.57
N GLU A 462 7.08 4.13 -11.68
CA GLU A 462 8.21 4.99 -12.05
C GLU A 462 9.40 4.21 -12.62
N ALA A 463 9.59 2.96 -12.23
CA ALA A 463 10.83 2.23 -12.48
C ALA A 463 10.92 1.60 -13.89
N ASN A 464 9.82 1.56 -14.66
CA ASN A 464 9.80 1.12 -16.06
C ASN A 464 8.83 1.92 -16.95
N GLY A 465 8.70 3.23 -16.71
CA GLY A 465 7.86 4.12 -17.53
C GLY A 465 6.38 3.73 -17.57
N GLY A 466 5.83 3.28 -16.44
CA GLY A 466 4.46 2.78 -16.29
C GLY A 466 4.24 1.35 -16.79
N SER A 467 5.20 0.76 -17.49
CA SER A 467 5.15 -0.68 -17.80
C SER A 467 5.44 -1.50 -16.56
N ASP A 468 4.96 -2.73 -16.58
CA ASP A 468 5.28 -3.71 -15.55
C ASP A 468 6.80 -4.00 -15.47
N LEU A 469 7.32 -4.25 -14.25
CA LEU A 469 8.75 -4.42 -13.99
C LEU A 469 9.07 -5.72 -13.26
N ASN A 470 10.07 -6.45 -13.77
CA ASN A 470 10.73 -7.52 -13.02
C ASN A 470 11.97 -6.96 -12.31
N CYS A 471 11.85 -6.77 -10.99
CA CYS A 471 12.93 -6.27 -10.15
C CYS A 471 13.92 -7.36 -9.75
N ALA A 472 15.19 -6.97 -9.62
CA ALA A 472 16.24 -7.87 -9.14
C ALA A 472 16.39 -7.74 -7.62
N VAL A 473 16.11 -8.83 -6.91
CA VAL A 473 16.21 -8.94 -5.44
C VAL A 473 17.60 -8.55 -4.95
N GLY A 474 17.67 -7.70 -3.93
CA GLY A 474 18.93 -7.22 -3.33
C GLY A 474 19.72 -6.24 -4.19
N SER A 475 19.31 -5.98 -5.44
CA SER A 475 19.96 -5.05 -6.34
C SER A 475 19.74 -3.60 -5.86
N PRO A 476 20.74 -2.69 -5.97
CA PRO A 476 20.54 -1.27 -5.68
C PRO A 476 19.76 -0.50 -6.76
N ASN A 477 19.17 -1.21 -7.74
CA ASN A 477 18.40 -0.60 -8.82
C ASN A 477 16.99 -0.18 -8.35
N PRO A 478 16.57 1.08 -8.56
CA PRO A 478 15.22 1.55 -8.25
C PRO A 478 14.09 0.67 -8.81
N CYS A 479 13.06 0.43 -7.98
CA CYS A 479 12.00 -0.55 -8.23
C CYS A 479 10.59 -0.05 -7.92
N TYR A 480 10.38 0.59 -6.77
CA TYR A 480 9.07 1.05 -6.34
C TYR A 480 9.14 2.30 -5.46
N ARG A 481 8.00 2.93 -5.17
CA ARG A 481 7.87 4.00 -4.18
C ARG A 481 6.53 3.88 -3.46
N ARG A 482 6.45 4.33 -2.21
CA ARG A 482 5.16 4.55 -1.52
C ARG A 482 4.42 5.72 -2.16
N TRP A 483 3.29 5.43 -2.80
CA TRP A 483 2.35 6.41 -3.36
C TRP A 483 1.11 6.49 -2.48
N GLY A 484 0.31 7.55 -2.61
CA GLY A 484 -0.91 7.66 -1.81
C GLY A 484 -1.87 8.72 -2.27
N ARG A 485 -2.99 8.82 -1.56
CA ARG A 485 -4.14 9.66 -1.91
C ARG A 485 -4.87 10.13 -0.65
N VAL A 486 -5.42 11.33 -0.70
CA VAL A 486 -6.18 11.93 0.42
C VAL A 486 -7.63 12.17 0.01
N SER A 487 -8.56 11.92 0.95
CA SER A 487 -9.95 12.36 0.86
C SER A 487 -10.26 13.34 2.00
N PHE A 488 -11.04 14.38 1.69
CA PHE A 488 -11.51 15.37 2.65
C PHE A 488 -13.00 15.24 3.00
N ASP A 489 -13.68 14.20 2.51
CA ASP A 489 -15.14 14.03 2.57
C ASP A 489 -15.57 12.57 2.87
N ASN A 490 -14.78 11.89 3.71
CA ASN A 490 -14.99 10.52 4.17
C ASN A 490 -15.00 9.52 3.00
N GLY A 491 -14.11 9.75 2.02
CA GLY A 491 -13.95 8.96 0.80
C GLY A 491 -15.14 9.04 -0.15
N ALA A 492 -15.85 10.18 -0.22
CA ALA A 492 -16.82 10.41 -1.29
C ALA A 492 -16.11 10.84 -2.59
N THR A 493 -15.08 11.66 -2.44
CA THR A 493 -14.14 12.05 -3.49
C THR A 493 -12.71 11.94 -2.97
N TRP A 494 -11.77 11.91 -3.91
CA TRP A 494 -10.35 11.76 -3.62
C TRP A 494 -9.56 12.79 -4.43
N GLN A 495 -8.62 13.47 -3.78
CA GLN A 495 -7.65 14.35 -4.44
C GLN A 495 -6.80 13.55 -5.45
N PRO A 496 -6.01 14.14 -6.34
CA PRO A 496 -5.03 13.37 -7.13
C PRO A 496 -4.16 12.48 -6.23
N ASN A 497 -3.76 11.28 -6.69
CA ASN A 497 -2.70 10.55 -6.00
C ASN A 497 -1.34 11.17 -6.33
N ASP A 498 -0.42 11.05 -5.38
CA ASP A 498 0.91 11.62 -5.47
C ASP A 498 1.89 10.79 -4.64
N MET A 499 3.16 11.15 -4.73
CA MET A 499 4.25 10.49 -4.03
C MET A 499 4.18 10.78 -2.52
N VAL A 500 4.21 9.71 -1.71
CA VAL A 500 4.40 9.79 -0.26
C VAL A 500 5.90 9.72 0.03
N GLY A 501 6.54 8.64 -0.43
CA GLY A 501 7.99 8.45 -0.32
C GLY A 501 8.78 9.44 -1.16
N ARG A 502 9.91 9.94 -0.64
CA ARG A 502 10.76 10.96 -1.27
C ARG A 502 11.73 10.43 -2.32
N ALA A 503 12.05 9.14 -2.29
CA ALA A 503 12.91 8.50 -3.29
C ALA A 503 12.30 7.19 -3.80
N LEU A 504 12.91 6.61 -4.83
CA LEU A 504 12.58 5.24 -5.24
C LEU A 504 13.36 4.26 -4.36
N SER A 505 12.68 3.23 -3.89
CA SER A 505 13.24 2.08 -3.24
C SER A 505 13.68 1.04 -4.28
N PRO A 506 14.88 0.45 -4.15
CA PRO A 506 15.19 -0.85 -4.75
C PRO A 506 14.34 -1.97 -4.15
N LEU A 507 14.38 -3.17 -4.74
CA LEU A 507 13.75 -4.37 -4.17
C LEU A 507 14.73 -5.03 -3.18
N PRO A 508 14.47 -4.99 -1.86
CA PRO A 508 15.37 -5.57 -0.88
C PRO A 508 15.52 -7.09 -1.01
N ALA A 509 16.59 -7.62 -0.44
CA ALA A 509 16.78 -9.05 -0.23
C ALA A 509 16.29 -9.47 1.15
N GLN A 510 15.97 -10.76 1.26
CA GLN A 510 15.73 -11.45 2.53
C GLN A 510 16.86 -12.48 2.74
N PRO A 511 17.99 -12.10 3.39
CA PRO A 511 19.15 -12.97 3.54
C PRO A 511 19.19 -13.74 4.88
N ASP A 512 18.26 -13.47 5.81
CA ASP A 512 18.22 -14.19 7.08
C ASP A 512 17.57 -15.58 6.90
N SER A 513 18.38 -16.63 6.98
CA SER A 513 17.95 -18.03 6.97
C SER A 513 16.95 -18.43 8.07
N ALA A 514 16.77 -17.59 9.10
CA ALA A 514 15.76 -17.77 10.16
C ALA A 514 14.41 -17.09 9.82
N VAL A 515 14.26 -16.56 8.60
CA VAL A 515 13.05 -15.93 8.06
C VAL A 515 12.77 -16.52 6.67
N GLN A 516 11.52 -16.45 6.24
CA GLN A 516 11.05 -16.92 4.94
C GLN A 516 11.69 -16.13 3.79
N ALA A 517 12.23 -16.82 2.77
CA ALA A 517 12.88 -16.16 1.63
C ALA A 517 11.95 -15.28 0.76
N THR A 518 10.64 -15.27 1.03
CA THR A 518 9.61 -14.48 0.31
C THR A 518 8.95 -13.41 1.19
N TYR A 519 9.53 -13.12 2.34
CA TYR A 519 8.98 -12.24 3.37
C TYR A 519 9.59 -10.84 3.33
N GLU A 520 8.77 -9.85 2.98
CA GLU A 520 9.08 -8.41 2.96
C GLU A 520 8.13 -7.63 3.89
N GLY A 521 7.44 -8.38 4.77
CA GLY A 521 6.30 -7.95 5.55
C GLY A 521 4.98 -8.05 4.79
N ASP A 522 3.98 -8.64 5.42
CA ASP A 522 2.66 -8.92 4.86
C ASP A 522 1.67 -7.74 5.04
N TYR A 523 2.00 -6.75 5.89
CA TYR A 523 1.20 -5.55 6.15
C TYR A 523 2.04 -4.36 6.66
N ASP A 524 1.52 -3.13 6.52
CA ASP A 524 1.99 -1.94 7.22
C ASP A 524 0.75 -1.17 7.72
N TYR A 525 0.54 -1.01 9.03
CA TYR A 525 -0.69 -0.45 9.60
C TYR A 525 -0.56 1.05 9.90
N HIS A 526 -1.35 1.87 9.18
CA HIS A 526 -1.34 3.32 9.28
C HIS A 526 -2.23 3.83 10.42
N SER A 527 -1.79 4.90 11.10
CA SER A 527 -2.63 5.58 12.08
C SER A 527 -2.70 7.09 11.87
N SER A 528 -3.67 7.72 12.54
CA SER A 528 -3.75 9.18 12.58
C SER A 528 -4.01 9.69 13.98
N PHE A 529 -3.39 10.83 14.29
CA PHE A 529 -3.57 11.55 15.53
C PHE A 529 -3.92 13.01 15.22
N GLY A 530 -5.15 13.42 15.60
CA GLY A 530 -5.69 14.73 15.23
C GLY A 530 -5.89 14.87 13.72
N THR A 531 -5.05 15.70 13.09
CA THR A 531 -5.02 15.97 11.64
C THR A 531 -3.74 15.49 10.97
N THR A 532 -2.99 14.60 11.61
CA THR A 532 -1.73 14.07 11.10
C THR A 532 -1.87 12.56 10.96
N ALA A 533 -1.67 12.03 9.76
CA ALA A 533 -1.46 10.61 9.55
C ALA A 533 0.04 10.30 9.59
N ILE A 534 0.38 9.11 10.04
CA ILE A 534 1.68 8.46 9.87
C ILE A 534 1.45 7.18 9.06
N GLY A 535 2.46 6.77 8.30
CA GLY A 535 2.47 5.49 7.62
C GLY A 535 3.89 4.96 7.45
N GLY A 536 4.10 3.70 7.86
CA GLY A 536 5.30 2.92 7.63
C GLY A 536 5.30 2.18 6.29
N TRP A 537 6.48 1.76 5.84
CA TRP A 537 6.66 0.78 4.77
C TRP A 537 8.06 0.15 4.80
N THR A 538 8.17 -1.07 4.28
CA THR A 538 9.44 -1.76 3.98
C THR A 538 10.16 -1.10 2.81
N ASP A 539 11.38 -0.60 3.04
CA ASP A 539 12.22 0.09 2.08
C ASP A 539 13.56 -0.65 1.86
N GLY A 540 14.11 -0.49 0.66
CA GLY A 540 15.33 -1.11 0.18
C GLY A 540 16.52 -0.16 0.01
N ARG A 541 16.40 1.13 0.36
CA ARG A 541 17.44 2.14 0.05
C ARG A 541 18.73 1.94 0.83
N THR A 542 18.68 1.35 2.00
CA THR A 542 19.86 1.07 2.82
C THR A 542 20.63 -0.10 2.23
N ILE A 543 21.94 0.10 2.02
CA ILE A 543 22.81 -0.89 1.37
C ILE A 543 23.79 -1.46 2.40
N ILE A 544 23.50 -2.67 2.89
CA ILE A 544 24.38 -3.38 3.83
C ILE A 544 25.05 -4.57 3.15
N SER A 545 26.36 -4.70 3.37
CA SER A 545 27.21 -5.70 2.70
C SER A 545 27.11 -5.71 1.15
N GLY A 546 26.70 -4.60 0.55
CA GLY A 546 26.55 -4.46 -0.91
C GLY A 546 25.20 -4.92 -1.48
N ASN A 547 24.23 -5.29 -0.65
CA ASN A 547 22.87 -5.61 -1.06
C ASN A 547 21.88 -4.59 -0.47
N SER A 548 20.77 -4.38 -1.15
CA SER A 548 19.58 -3.71 -0.61
C SER A 548 18.98 -4.56 0.52
N GLN A 549 18.81 -4.00 1.72
CA GLN A 549 18.19 -4.65 2.88
C GLN A 549 16.77 -4.13 3.14
N GLN A 550 15.98 -4.83 3.94
CA GLN A 550 14.66 -4.36 4.38
C GLN A 550 14.81 -3.47 5.63
N ASP A 551 14.40 -2.20 5.54
CA ASP A 551 14.21 -1.31 6.68
C ASP A 551 12.78 -0.78 6.75
N VAL A 552 12.28 -0.50 7.95
CA VAL A 552 11.03 0.25 8.13
C VAL A 552 11.33 1.75 8.06
N LEU A 553 10.74 2.42 7.07
CA LEU A 553 10.72 3.88 6.97
C LEU A 553 9.30 4.39 7.26
N VAL A 554 9.20 5.53 7.92
CA VAL A 554 7.94 6.22 8.20
C VAL A 554 7.87 7.59 7.55
N ASN A 555 6.66 8.06 7.27
CA ASN A 555 6.40 9.40 6.76
C ASN A 555 5.08 9.96 7.31
N PHE A 556 5.02 11.27 7.51
CA PHE A 556 3.85 12.00 8.00
C PHE A 556 3.10 12.72 6.88
N VAL A 557 1.77 12.59 6.86
CA VAL A 557 0.89 13.32 5.94
C VAL A 557 -0.03 14.25 6.73
N SER A 558 -0.03 15.54 6.38
CA SER A 558 -0.95 16.51 6.98
C SER A 558 -2.33 16.42 6.35
N LEU A 559 -3.29 15.89 7.09
CA LEU A 559 -4.70 15.82 6.72
C LEU A 559 -5.39 17.10 7.18
N SER A 560 -5.08 18.19 6.48
CA SER A 560 -5.75 19.48 6.67
C SER A 560 -6.15 20.05 5.32
N GLN A 561 -7.35 20.63 5.23
CA GLN A 561 -7.61 21.55 4.13
C GLN A 561 -6.69 22.76 4.31
N GLY A 562 -5.67 22.84 3.47
CA GLY A 562 -4.85 24.04 3.36
C GLY A 562 -5.77 25.22 3.05
N THR A 563 -5.91 26.14 4.00
CA THR A 563 -6.45 27.47 3.68
C THR A 563 -5.54 28.03 2.59
N PRO A 564 -6.05 28.47 1.42
CA PRO A 564 -5.20 28.93 0.34
C PRO A 564 -4.25 30.00 0.87
N THR A 565 -2.95 29.72 0.79
CA THR A 565 -1.93 30.61 1.35
C THR A 565 -2.12 31.99 0.73
N PRO A 566 -2.36 33.05 1.51
CA PRO A 566 -2.52 34.37 0.96
C PRO A 566 -1.20 34.77 0.30
N THR A 567 -1.18 34.82 -1.03
CA THR A 567 -0.08 35.40 -1.79
C THR A 567 0.21 36.77 -1.20
N PRO A 568 1.45 37.06 -0.77
CA PRO A 568 1.74 38.30 -0.06
C PRO A 568 1.43 39.51 -0.95
N THR A 569 0.33 40.21 -0.61
CA THR A 569 -0.05 41.46 -1.24
C THR A 569 1.08 42.47 -1.07
N ALA A 570 1.57 43.01 -2.18
CA ALA A 570 2.65 43.99 -2.17
C ALA A 570 2.30 45.18 -1.25
N THR A 571 3.15 45.45 -0.28
CA THR A 571 2.92 46.48 0.74
C THR A 571 3.01 47.87 0.11
N VAL A 572 1.87 48.56 -0.02
CA VAL A 572 1.84 49.96 -0.46
C VAL A 572 2.42 50.84 0.68
N PRO A 573 3.28 51.85 0.38
CA PRO A 573 3.84 52.72 1.41
C PRO A 573 2.75 53.55 2.14
N PRO A 574 2.93 53.85 3.43
CA PRO A 574 1.92 54.55 4.23
C PRO A 574 1.96 56.08 4.05
N SER A 575 0.85 56.73 4.47
CA SER A 575 0.70 58.13 4.97
C SER A 575 -0.32 58.98 4.19
N PRO A 576 -1.08 59.91 4.82
CA PRO A 576 -1.43 60.07 6.24
C PRO A 576 -2.97 60.04 6.50
N THR A 577 -3.37 60.25 7.75
CA THR A 577 -4.75 60.14 8.32
C THR A 577 -4.97 61.31 9.31
N PRO A 578 -6.18 61.69 9.81
CA PRO A 578 -7.56 61.71 9.28
C PRO A 578 -8.23 63.12 9.30
N THR A 579 -9.46 63.25 8.74
CA THR A 579 -10.52 64.17 9.23
C THR A 579 -11.90 63.49 9.06
N ALA A 580 -12.92 63.91 9.82
CA ALA A 580 -14.00 63.05 10.34
C ALA A 580 -15.35 62.98 9.59
N THR A 581 -16.02 61.84 9.81
CA THR A 581 -17.49 61.57 9.86
C THR A 581 -18.40 61.85 8.66
N ALA A 582 -18.91 60.77 8.05
CA ALA A 582 -20.32 60.61 7.68
C ALA A 582 -20.68 59.11 7.64
N VAL A 583 -21.91 58.73 8.06
CA VAL A 583 -22.43 57.36 7.96
C VAL A 583 -22.97 57.11 6.55
N ALA A 584 -22.61 55.99 5.93
CA ALA A 584 -23.14 55.57 4.65
C ALA A 584 -23.46 54.05 4.60
N THR A 585 -24.54 53.73 3.89
CA THR A 585 -25.20 52.44 3.62
C THR A 585 -24.25 51.35 3.07
N PRO A 586 -24.47 50.05 3.38
CA PRO A 586 -23.58 48.97 2.93
C PRO A 586 -23.62 48.69 1.41
N THR A 587 -22.46 48.77 0.77
CA THR A 587 -22.14 48.37 -0.62
C THR A 587 -20.59 48.27 -0.72
N ALA A 588 -19.92 47.31 -1.35
CA ALA A 588 -20.27 45.97 -1.81
C ALA A 588 -19.00 45.08 -1.71
N THR A 589 -19.17 43.76 -1.64
CA THR A 589 -18.05 42.80 -1.75
C THR A 589 -17.32 42.96 -3.09
N PRO A 590 -15.97 42.99 -3.13
CA PRO A 590 -15.23 42.89 -4.39
C PRO A 590 -15.65 41.65 -5.17
N ALA A 591 -16.09 41.85 -6.41
CA ALA A 591 -16.86 40.86 -7.14
C ALA A 591 -16.00 39.69 -7.66
N GLY A 592 -16.47 38.46 -7.43
CA GLY A 592 -16.16 37.34 -8.31
C GLY A 592 -16.85 37.52 -9.67
N ILE A 593 -16.56 36.64 -10.63
CA ILE A 593 -17.15 36.70 -11.97
C ILE A 593 -18.69 36.64 -11.85
N ALA A 594 -19.40 37.63 -12.38
CA ALA A 594 -20.86 37.66 -12.38
C ALA A 594 -21.38 37.11 -13.70
N LEU A 595 -22.10 35.99 -13.68
CA LEU A 595 -22.70 35.35 -14.84
C LEU A 595 -24.23 35.52 -14.84
N THR A 596 -24.76 35.81 -16.02
CA THR A 596 -26.18 35.76 -16.35
C THR A 596 -26.38 34.86 -17.58
N ALA A 597 -27.54 34.23 -17.68
CA ALA A 597 -27.91 33.38 -18.81
C ALA A 597 -29.37 33.58 -19.17
N SER A 598 -29.70 33.61 -20.46
CA SER A 598 -31.10 33.65 -20.93
C SER A 598 -31.33 32.59 -22.00
N GLY A 599 -32.46 31.88 -21.89
CA GLY A 599 -32.84 30.80 -22.80
C GLY A 599 -33.83 31.27 -23.86
N ARG A 600 -33.59 30.92 -25.13
CA ARG A 600 -34.52 31.11 -26.25
C ARG A 600 -34.57 29.87 -27.14
N LYS A 601 -35.65 29.71 -27.90
CA LYS A 601 -35.76 28.65 -28.92
C LYS A 601 -35.40 29.19 -30.30
N VAL A 602 -34.45 28.56 -30.98
CA VAL A 602 -34.04 28.86 -32.35
C VAL A 602 -34.37 27.66 -33.24
N HIS A 603 -35.29 27.82 -34.19
CA HIS A 603 -35.83 26.71 -35.02
C HIS A 603 -36.28 25.47 -34.22
N GLY A 604 -36.80 25.70 -33.01
CA GLY A 604 -37.28 24.67 -32.08
C GLY A 604 -36.19 24.01 -31.21
N PHE A 605 -34.91 24.34 -31.41
CA PHE A 605 -33.81 23.93 -30.54
C PHE A 605 -33.59 24.91 -29.39
N ASP A 606 -33.12 24.41 -28.27
CA ASP A 606 -32.83 25.19 -27.07
C ASP A 606 -31.45 25.86 -27.18
N THR A 607 -31.42 27.19 -27.12
CA THR A 607 -30.23 28.05 -27.25
C THR A 607 -30.12 28.93 -26.01
N VAL A 608 -28.93 29.01 -25.42
CA VAL A 608 -28.68 29.79 -24.21
C VAL A 608 -27.63 30.88 -24.50
N ASP A 609 -28.00 32.13 -24.30
CA ASP A 609 -27.09 33.27 -24.38
C ASP A 609 -26.56 33.58 -22.98
N LEU A 610 -25.25 33.44 -22.81
CA LEU A 610 -24.49 33.76 -21.60
C LEU A 610 -23.88 35.15 -21.71
N SER A 611 -23.89 35.90 -20.60
CA SER A 611 -23.22 37.19 -20.47
C SER A 611 -22.57 37.30 -19.09
N TRP A 612 -21.29 37.67 -19.04
CA TRP A 612 -20.52 37.75 -17.80
C TRP A 612 -19.66 39.02 -17.71
N SER A 613 -19.32 39.39 -16.47
CA SER A 613 -18.38 40.46 -16.14
C SER A 613 -17.49 40.06 -14.98
N GLY A 614 -16.35 40.73 -14.81
CA GLY A 614 -15.37 40.43 -13.75
C GLY A 614 -14.35 39.34 -14.08
N ALA A 615 -14.44 38.69 -15.25
CA ALA A 615 -13.37 37.84 -15.78
C ALA A 615 -12.24 38.70 -16.35
N THR A 616 -11.00 38.35 -16.03
CA THR A 616 -9.77 39.13 -16.25
C THR A 616 -8.74 38.43 -17.13
N SER A 617 -8.86 37.11 -17.32
CA SER A 617 -7.96 36.35 -18.20
C SER A 617 -8.32 36.54 -19.68
N ALA A 618 -7.41 36.13 -20.57
CA ALA A 618 -7.59 36.28 -22.02
C ALA A 618 -8.64 35.31 -22.60
N ASN A 619 -8.85 34.15 -21.97
CA ASN A 619 -9.81 33.13 -22.39
C ASN A 619 -10.57 32.60 -21.17
N VAL A 620 -11.83 32.24 -21.32
CA VAL A 620 -12.66 31.64 -20.27
C VAL A 620 -13.18 30.26 -20.68
N ASP A 621 -13.30 29.37 -19.69
CA ASP A 621 -13.91 28.06 -19.84
C ASP A 621 -15.42 28.17 -19.58
N ILE A 622 -16.22 27.74 -20.55
CA ILE A 622 -17.68 27.69 -20.46
C ILE A 622 -18.08 26.29 -19.99
N TYR A 623 -18.70 26.18 -18.82
CA TYR A 623 -19.22 24.94 -18.28
C TYR A 623 -20.73 24.83 -18.50
N ARG A 624 -21.20 23.62 -18.86
CA ARG A 624 -22.60 23.22 -18.85
C ARG A 624 -22.75 21.90 -18.09
N ASN A 625 -23.63 21.87 -17.10
CA ASN A 625 -23.90 20.70 -16.25
C ASN A 625 -22.63 20.10 -15.61
N GLY A 626 -21.68 20.97 -15.24
CA GLY A 626 -20.41 20.57 -14.58
C GLY A 626 -19.25 20.22 -15.54
N LEU A 627 -19.49 20.09 -16.84
CA LEU A 627 -18.46 19.81 -17.85
C LEU A 627 -18.11 21.05 -18.66
N ILE A 628 -16.83 21.23 -19.01
CA ILE A 628 -16.41 22.24 -19.99
C ILE A 628 -16.98 21.85 -21.36
N ILE A 629 -17.72 22.76 -22.00
CA ILE A 629 -18.20 22.58 -23.37
C ILE A 629 -17.32 23.28 -24.40
N THR A 630 -16.61 24.34 -24.01
CA THR A 630 -15.62 25.04 -24.84
C THR A 630 -14.80 26.01 -24.00
N THR A 631 -13.63 26.41 -24.51
CA THR A 631 -12.83 27.54 -24.04
C THR A 631 -12.90 28.63 -25.12
N VAL A 632 -13.24 29.87 -24.74
CA VAL A 632 -13.41 31.00 -25.68
C VAL A 632 -12.62 32.21 -25.22
N THR A 633 -12.23 33.07 -26.16
CA THR A 633 -11.66 34.39 -25.83
C THR A 633 -12.64 35.19 -24.98
N ASN A 634 -12.12 35.89 -23.95
CA ASN A 634 -12.93 36.58 -22.97
C ASN A 634 -13.58 37.86 -23.56
N THR A 635 -14.69 37.68 -24.26
CA THR A 635 -15.51 38.75 -24.87
C THR A 635 -16.75 39.11 -24.04
N GLY A 636 -16.83 38.65 -22.78
CA GLY A 636 -17.96 38.90 -21.88
C GLY A 636 -19.28 38.22 -22.26
N SER A 637 -19.33 37.41 -23.31
CA SER A 637 -20.56 36.73 -23.77
C SER A 637 -20.29 35.50 -24.63
N TYR A 638 -21.22 34.54 -24.63
CA TYR A 638 -21.18 33.31 -25.44
C TYR A 638 -22.60 32.77 -25.68
N THR A 639 -22.88 32.28 -26.89
CA THR A 639 -24.16 31.61 -27.22
C THR A 639 -23.93 30.10 -27.36
N ASP A 640 -24.54 29.33 -26.47
CA ASP A 640 -24.55 27.87 -26.52
C ASP A 640 -25.78 27.34 -27.29
N ASN A 641 -25.52 26.65 -28.39
CA ASN A 641 -26.54 25.91 -29.14
C ASN A 641 -26.59 24.47 -28.62
N THR A 642 -27.49 24.19 -27.69
CA THR A 642 -27.46 22.93 -26.91
C THR A 642 -27.76 21.67 -27.73
N GLY A 643 -28.32 21.83 -28.95
CA GLY A 643 -28.78 20.74 -29.81
C GLY A 643 -30.03 20.01 -29.31
N GLN A 644 -30.55 20.37 -28.13
CA GLN A 644 -31.72 19.73 -27.52
C GLN A 644 -33.03 20.34 -28.01
N LYS A 645 -34.11 19.54 -27.93
CA LYS A 645 -35.49 19.99 -28.10
C LYS A 645 -36.35 19.41 -26.98
N GLY A 646 -37.22 20.22 -26.40
CA GLY A 646 -38.30 19.77 -25.52
C GLY A 646 -38.23 20.43 -24.15
N LYS A 647 -38.32 19.61 -23.10
CA LYS A 647 -38.14 20.00 -21.70
C LYS A 647 -36.72 19.64 -21.27
N ALA A 648 -35.93 20.64 -20.91
CA ALA A 648 -34.52 20.48 -20.53
C ALA A 648 -34.12 21.54 -19.52
N THR A 649 -33.19 21.20 -18.62
CA THR A 649 -32.60 22.13 -17.65
C THR A 649 -31.09 22.07 -17.78
N PHE A 650 -30.46 23.24 -17.87
CA PHE A 650 -29.02 23.40 -18.02
C PHE A 650 -28.49 24.33 -16.95
N THR A 651 -27.41 23.95 -16.28
CA THR A 651 -26.72 24.79 -15.29
C THR A 651 -25.37 25.22 -15.85
N TYR A 652 -25.11 26.52 -15.89
CA TYR A 652 -23.91 27.12 -16.46
C TYR A 652 -23.00 27.73 -15.38
N LYS A 653 -21.71 27.75 -15.67
CA LYS A 653 -20.64 28.42 -14.93
C LYS A 653 -19.59 28.92 -15.93
N VAL A 654 -18.97 30.07 -15.68
CA VAL A 654 -17.83 30.57 -16.48
C VAL A 654 -16.63 30.71 -15.56
N CYS A 655 -15.46 30.25 -15.97
CA CYS A 655 -14.22 30.36 -15.20
C CYS A 655 -13.08 30.95 -16.04
N GLU A 656 -12.10 31.60 -15.42
CA GLU A 656 -10.84 31.96 -16.12
C GLU A 656 -10.16 30.67 -16.58
N ALA A 657 -9.74 30.59 -17.85
CA ALA A 657 -9.36 29.31 -18.46
C ALA A 657 -8.21 28.61 -17.73
N GLY A 658 -8.40 27.33 -17.41
CA GLY A 658 -7.42 26.52 -16.67
C GLY A 658 -7.26 26.88 -15.18
N THR A 659 -8.21 27.63 -14.60
CA THR A 659 -8.19 27.99 -13.17
C THR A 659 -9.48 27.59 -12.45
N GLN A 660 -9.50 27.78 -11.12
CA GLN A 660 -10.72 27.64 -10.31
C GLN A 660 -11.43 28.98 -10.00
N ASN A 661 -11.00 30.11 -10.57
CA ASN A 661 -11.71 31.37 -10.43
C ASN A 661 -12.95 31.38 -11.34
N CYS A 662 -14.12 31.25 -10.74
CA CYS A 662 -15.37 30.96 -11.44
C CYS A 662 -16.53 31.87 -11.02
N SER A 663 -17.54 31.92 -11.87
CA SER A 663 -18.77 32.67 -11.63
C SER A 663 -19.74 31.98 -10.67
N ASN A 664 -20.78 32.71 -10.29
CA ASN A 664 -22.03 32.10 -9.81
C ASN A 664 -22.57 31.08 -10.84
N LEU A 665 -23.31 30.08 -10.33
CA LEU A 665 -24.08 29.18 -11.19
C LEU A 665 -25.34 29.89 -11.70
N VAL A 666 -25.75 29.60 -12.93
CA VAL A 666 -27.04 30.04 -13.49
C VAL A 666 -27.75 28.86 -14.14
N THR A 667 -28.99 28.60 -13.74
CA THR A 667 -29.81 27.51 -14.27
C THR A 667 -30.87 28.04 -15.23
N VAL A 668 -30.90 27.51 -16.45
CA VAL A 668 -31.89 27.82 -17.49
C VAL A 668 -32.74 26.59 -17.76
N THR A 669 -34.06 26.73 -17.67
CA THR A 669 -35.02 25.64 -17.92
C THR A 669 -35.93 25.97 -19.10
N PHE A 670 -36.05 25.01 -20.01
CA PHE A 670 -36.94 25.04 -21.17
C PHE A 670 -38.10 24.06 -20.94
N GLY A 671 -39.29 24.39 -21.45
CA GLY A 671 -40.47 23.52 -21.36
C GLY A 671 -41.16 23.49 -20.00
N GLY A 672 -41.10 24.60 -19.24
CA GLY A 672 -41.93 24.83 -18.07
C GLY A 672 -43.15 25.70 -18.40
N GLY A 673 -44.34 25.17 -18.10
CA GLY A 673 -45.55 25.93 -17.77
C GLY A 673 -45.96 25.57 -16.36
#